data_AF-A0A959RCV6-F1
#
_entry.id   AF-A0A959RCV6-F1
#
_cell.length_a   1.000
_cell.length_b   1.000
_cell.length_c   1.000
_cell.angle_alpha   90.00
_cell.angle_beta   90.00
_cell.angle_gamma   90.00
#
_symmetry.space_group_name_H-M   'P 1'
#
loop_
_entity.id
_entity.type
_entity.pdbx_description
1 polymer ?
#
loop_
_entity_poly.entity_id
_entity_poly.type
_entity_poly.pdbx_seq_one_letter_code
_entity_poly.pdbx_strand_id
1 'polypeptide(L)'
;MKRITTTVLAIAIFLLLAQSNANAGGGISGNKTIPGDYPTVASAINDLNGNGVGAGGVTFNIAPGYTETIPAGGYKIDIVTNLPTVSSPVVFQRSGAGTNPKLQTDAGGSGVISVTTLGTYGDAIIELVGTDYITFSNIDFVENYTGTSQTLRTEFGIVMLRKSSTDGCKYVTITGCTILQQQTNTLSLCIAALSRDTAGTTTNATTISGRHEHISIQGCTLNNSYNGMMFIGSSSSPPYDLYDHFFDVGSITGNTLINIGSGLSNGVSNYTRLGFYITNQDSINISNNTIRVNTGNQNGSAMAILMSSGNNTTVTVDNNDISDTCGGSTIAHYAIYANMGANGTDNLVSITNNKIHSCRYDGATTATNYYIYVGVHIYKINISGNTIRDNYVGNGSSTARSTQYGIYVSALSFISGSMLTISDNEIKNLRRFQSAPGQGHTYGVYLSTAGESYEISGNIIDSIYNPAPGGTLTAIYSQYTAPGKQSIHDNTIRNLFKELSNNTIRGIHNNNNTDTIEIYNNTIFNLLSDSGAGRVDGIYCFGSQADGYESIYDNTLYNLVNNSTGNTTGIFTQNSNGSDNRTINVSGNEVHDVVNEGAGQTGGIFVDGSSMGNISANRVYNIINEGADEVTYSPAYGMLLDGSAGYTNYNVFNNMISEIYAPLDNSGYGIPGLWIDGGDTANIFYNTIYMDGSSPGTNSASFALYLNGNTDATLKNNILVNKFTTGTTIGIFNTGGAIYNPASNNNNVYVSGGPLNIYYLDSMTLHTTFSAFQTAVAPAETNSFTENSPFMNVSSHPYNLDMKTNVATLCEGGAMPIAGITTDIHGTTRNPTMPDVGADEFNGIGPITQAPVLVYPANNAVLVEVNPLMNWDDVGSAVNYHIQISTDSTFGSTLVDVDTVTSSQLQLGNNFLAVNTKYYWRVSGKNTLGEGPFSSVWNFTTGVTNIEPSSLPTVYELYQNYPNPFNPTTKIKFDIPKSGFVSLKVYDITGREIATLVNNDLEPQRYEVEWNGSQFASGVYFFRITAGDFVKVQKMILVK
;
A
#
# COMPACT_ATOMS: atom_id res chain seq x y z
N MET A 1 28.10 -3.99 93.96
CA MET A 1 27.50 -2.66 93.72
C MET A 1 28.18 -2.03 92.52
N LYS A 2 27.74 -2.46 91.33
CA LYS A 2 28.06 -1.91 90.02
C LYS A 2 26.85 -1.07 89.64
N ARG A 3 27.01 0.23 89.44
CA ARG A 3 26.19 1.15 88.63
C ARG A 3 26.49 2.57 89.12
N ILE A 4 26.56 3.51 88.18
CA ILE A 4 26.86 4.95 88.36
C ILE A 4 28.36 5.25 88.45
N THR A 5 29.05 5.21 87.31
CA THR A 5 30.22 6.11 87.08
C THR A 5 30.68 6.14 85.62
N THR A 6 30.25 5.20 84.77
CA THR A 6 30.65 5.21 83.35
C THR A 6 29.72 6.03 82.43
N THR A 7 28.46 6.25 82.85
CA THR A 7 27.47 6.94 82.00
C THR A 7 27.60 8.47 82.03
N VAL A 8 28.07 9.06 83.12
CA VAL A 8 28.19 10.54 83.25
C VAL A 8 29.44 11.07 82.54
N LEU A 9 30.52 10.28 82.50
CA LEU A 9 31.73 10.66 81.76
C LEU A 9 31.58 10.45 80.23
N ALA A 10 30.79 9.46 79.82
CA ALA A 10 30.47 9.26 78.40
C ALA A 10 29.54 10.36 77.87
N ILE A 11 28.54 10.82 78.63
CA ILE A 11 27.63 11.90 78.22
C ILE A 11 28.35 13.25 78.22
N ALA A 12 29.27 13.52 79.15
CA ALA A 12 30.06 14.75 79.13
C ALA A 12 31.04 14.80 77.93
N ILE A 13 31.67 13.68 77.57
CA ILE A 13 32.55 13.61 76.38
C ILE A 13 31.73 13.61 75.08
N PHE A 14 30.52 13.03 75.06
CA PHE A 14 29.63 13.11 73.89
C PHE A 14 29.00 14.51 73.72
N LEU A 15 28.72 15.26 74.80
CA LEU A 15 28.26 16.65 74.70
C LEU A 15 29.40 17.64 74.42
N LEU A 16 30.64 17.37 74.85
CA LEU A 16 31.81 18.17 74.48
C LEU A 16 32.31 17.87 73.05
N LEU A 17 32.12 16.65 72.54
CA LEU A 17 32.36 16.32 71.12
C LEU A 17 31.19 16.70 70.20
N ALA A 18 29.96 16.80 70.72
CA ALA A 18 28.82 17.35 69.98
C ALA A 18 28.83 18.89 69.94
N GLN A 19 29.50 19.57 70.87
CA GLN A 19 29.68 21.03 70.84
C GLN A 19 30.98 21.49 70.15
N SER A 20 31.97 20.62 69.94
CA SER A 20 33.15 20.96 69.13
C SER A 20 32.99 20.72 67.62
N ASN A 21 31.88 20.11 67.18
CA ASN A 21 31.51 20.01 65.75
C ASN A 21 30.48 21.07 65.31
N ALA A 22 30.08 21.99 66.20
CA ALA A 22 29.17 23.08 65.84
C ALA A 22 29.87 24.31 65.24
N ASN A 23 31.19 24.29 65.06
CA ASN A 23 31.98 25.38 64.46
C ASN A 23 33.16 24.87 63.62
N ALA A 24 32.86 24.04 62.63
CA ALA A 24 33.76 23.72 61.52
C ALA A 24 32.95 23.59 60.21
N GLY A 25 32.76 24.71 59.50
CA GLY A 25 32.45 24.77 58.07
C GLY A 25 31.14 24.15 57.57
N GLY A 26 30.00 24.47 58.19
CA GLY A 26 28.68 24.05 57.68
C GLY A 26 28.37 24.73 56.35
N GLY A 27 28.21 23.94 55.28
CA GLY A 27 27.88 24.47 53.95
C GLY A 27 26.56 25.26 53.91
N ILE A 28 26.38 26.03 52.85
CA ILE A 28 25.23 26.92 52.68
C ILE A 28 23.96 26.08 52.49
N SER A 29 22.88 26.42 53.20
CA SER A 29 21.62 25.69 53.12
C SER A 29 20.39 26.60 53.21
N GLY A 30 19.25 26.06 52.80
CA GLY A 30 17.94 26.70 52.86
C GLY A 30 17.68 27.70 51.73
N ASN A 31 16.63 28.50 51.90
CA ASN A 31 16.25 29.54 50.95
C ASN A 31 17.06 30.82 51.20
N LYS A 32 17.72 31.32 50.16
CA LYS A 32 18.50 32.55 50.15
C LYS A 32 17.91 33.51 49.13
N THR A 33 17.84 34.79 49.45
CA THR A 33 17.23 35.84 48.61
C THR A 33 18.29 36.72 47.97
N ILE A 34 18.07 37.11 46.71
CA ILE A 34 18.97 38.00 45.96
C ILE A 34 18.12 39.05 45.22
N PRO A 35 18.21 40.35 45.56
CA PRO A 35 19.00 40.91 46.65
C PRO A 35 18.35 40.62 48.02
N GLY A 36 19.16 40.41 49.05
CA GLY A 36 18.68 40.11 50.42
C GLY A 36 19.77 39.43 51.25
N ASP A 37 19.65 38.11 51.43
CA ASP A 37 20.69 37.29 52.08
C ASP A 37 22.06 37.45 51.40
N TYR A 38 22.06 37.61 50.07
CA TYR A 38 23.22 38.04 49.31
C TYR A 38 22.89 39.32 48.54
N PRO A 39 23.83 40.28 48.46
CA PRO A 39 23.63 41.48 47.67
C PRO A 39 23.61 41.20 46.16
N THR A 40 24.37 40.21 45.71
CA THR A 40 24.53 39.87 44.28
C THR A 40 24.66 38.36 44.07
N VAL A 41 24.39 37.88 42.85
CA VAL A 41 24.64 36.51 42.43
C VAL A 41 26.13 36.19 42.50
N ALA A 42 27.01 37.12 42.14
CA ALA A 42 28.47 36.95 42.29
C ALA A 42 28.86 36.63 43.74
N SER A 43 28.31 37.35 44.72
CA SER A 43 28.61 37.12 46.13
C SER A 43 28.07 35.78 46.64
N ALA A 44 26.92 35.34 46.13
CA ALA A 44 26.34 34.03 46.45
C ALA A 44 27.19 32.88 45.88
N ILE A 45 27.66 32.99 44.64
CA ILE A 45 28.52 31.99 44.00
C ILE A 45 29.89 31.91 44.68
N ASN A 46 30.48 33.06 45.07
CA ASN A 46 31.74 33.07 45.81
C ASN A 46 31.62 32.34 47.16
N ASP A 47 30.52 32.56 47.88
CA ASP A 47 30.25 31.87 49.12
C ASP A 47 30.03 30.36 48.89
N LEU A 48 29.28 30.01 47.83
CA LEU A 48 29.02 28.62 47.44
C LEU A 48 30.30 27.86 47.11
N ASN A 49 31.20 28.46 46.34
CA ASN A 49 32.49 27.86 46.00
C ASN A 49 33.39 27.68 47.24
N GLY A 50 33.31 28.60 48.21
CA GLY A 50 34.13 28.55 49.43
C GLY A 50 33.63 27.57 50.49
N ASN A 51 32.31 27.56 50.73
CA ASN A 51 31.70 26.84 51.85
C ASN A 51 30.94 25.56 51.44
N GLY A 52 30.61 25.40 50.16
CA GLY A 52 29.85 24.27 49.64
C GLY A 52 28.40 24.25 50.10
N VAL A 53 27.78 23.08 50.06
CA VAL A 53 26.33 22.90 50.30
C VAL A 53 26.06 22.18 51.62
N GLY A 54 25.19 22.77 52.45
CA GLY A 54 24.73 22.20 53.70
C GLY A 54 23.64 21.14 53.51
N ALA A 55 23.22 20.50 54.61
CA ALA A 55 22.15 19.51 54.58
C ALA A 55 20.84 20.10 54.02
N GLY A 56 20.19 19.39 53.11
CA GLY A 56 18.92 19.80 52.49
C GLY A 56 19.06 20.73 51.30
N GLY A 57 20.28 21.15 50.93
CA GLY A 57 20.55 21.96 49.75
C GLY A 57 20.33 23.45 49.97
N VAL A 58 20.62 24.23 48.93
CA VAL A 58 20.44 25.69 48.92
C VAL A 58 19.64 26.12 47.70
N THR A 59 18.69 27.03 47.91
CA THR A 59 17.91 27.67 46.84
C THR A 59 18.12 29.18 46.87
N PHE A 60 18.76 29.71 45.84
CA PHE A 60 18.93 31.15 45.60
C PHE A 60 17.74 31.69 44.81
N ASN A 61 16.86 32.39 45.52
CA ASN A 61 15.66 33.06 45.04
C ASN A 61 15.99 34.48 44.56
N ILE A 62 16.18 34.63 43.26
CA ILE A 62 16.55 35.88 42.61
C ILE A 62 15.27 36.67 42.25
N ALA A 63 15.19 37.93 42.68
CA ALA A 63 14.01 38.78 42.47
C ALA A 63 13.63 38.90 40.97
N PRO A 64 12.33 38.85 40.61
CA PRO A 64 11.89 39.04 39.22
C PRO A 64 12.40 40.36 38.63
N GLY A 65 12.93 40.30 37.41
CA GLY A 65 13.50 41.46 36.71
C GLY A 65 14.82 41.99 37.28
N TYR A 66 15.39 41.37 38.33
CA TYR A 66 16.72 41.69 38.82
C TYR A 66 17.74 41.60 37.69
N THR A 67 18.66 42.55 37.62
CA THR A 67 19.70 42.61 36.57
C THR A 67 21.07 42.77 37.21
N GLU A 68 22.01 41.93 36.81
CA GLU A 68 23.39 41.97 37.28
C GLU A 68 24.38 41.87 36.13
N THR A 69 25.39 42.73 36.16
CA THR A 69 26.55 42.62 35.28
C THR A 69 27.49 41.55 35.84
N ILE A 70 27.85 40.57 35.01
CA ILE A 70 28.73 39.47 35.41
C ILE A 70 30.11 39.98 35.84
N PRO A 71 30.79 39.28 36.76
CA PRO A 71 32.19 39.57 37.08
C PRO A 71 33.10 39.29 35.87
N ALA A 72 34.32 39.82 35.90
CA ALA A 72 35.28 39.60 34.82
C ALA A 72 35.62 38.10 34.68
N GLY A 73 35.54 37.57 33.45
CA GLY A 73 35.66 36.12 33.17
C GLY A 73 34.40 35.30 33.47
N GLY A 74 33.30 35.93 33.91
CA GLY A 74 32.01 35.27 34.15
C GLY A 74 31.87 34.56 35.49
N TYR A 75 30.73 33.89 35.68
CA TYR A 75 30.45 33.13 36.90
C TYR A 75 31.02 31.73 36.81
N LYS A 76 32.14 31.50 37.48
CA LYS A 76 32.73 30.17 37.64
C LYS A 76 32.18 29.47 38.88
N ILE A 77 31.54 28.32 38.68
CA ILE A 77 31.05 27.44 39.74
C ILE A 77 31.95 26.20 39.77
N ASP A 78 32.75 26.10 40.82
CA ASP A 78 33.74 25.04 41.06
C ASP A 78 33.72 24.71 42.55
N ILE A 79 32.72 23.93 42.95
CA ILE A 79 32.49 23.57 44.35
C ILE A 79 33.51 22.48 44.72
N VAL A 80 34.34 22.77 45.73
CA VAL A 80 35.44 21.88 46.18
C VAL A 80 35.22 21.30 47.57
N THR A 81 34.31 21.88 48.36
CA THR A 81 33.98 21.50 49.73
C THR A 81 32.49 21.19 49.81
N ASN A 82 32.08 20.25 50.68
CA ASN A 82 30.67 19.87 50.88
C ASN A 82 29.87 19.76 49.55
N LEU A 83 30.30 18.85 48.66
CA LEU A 83 29.78 18.75 47.29
C LEU A 83 28.25 18.56 47.25
N PRO A 84 27.57 19.13 46.24
CA PRO A 84 26.14 18.91 46.05
C PRO A 84 25.80 17.42 45.88
N THR A 85 24.62 17.02 46.33
CA THR A 85 24.09 15.66 46.17
C THR A 85 22.60 15.71 45.88
N VAL A 86 21.97 14.56 45.57
CA VAL A 86 20.52 14.47 45.42
C VAL A 86 19.74 14.95 46.66
N SER A 87 20.30 14.79 47.86
CA SER A 87 19.69 15.26 49.12
C SER A 87 20.13 16.67 49.53
N SER A 88 21.09 17.25 48.81
CA SER A 88 21.59 18.61 49.01
C SER A 88 21.87 19.30 47.67
N PRO A 89 20.83 19.59 46.85
CA PRO A 89 21.01 20.22 45.55
C PRO A 89 21.28 21.73 45.66
N VAL A 90 21.77 22.31 44.57
CA VAL A 90 21.89 23.76 44.38
C VAL A 90 20.84 24.23 43.38
N VAL A 91 20.05 25.23 43.73
CA VAL A 91 19.04 25.80 42.83
C VAL A 91 19.19 27.31 42.74
N PHE A 92 19.33 27.84 41.53
CA PHE A 92 19.16 29.26 41.23
C PHE A 92 17.83 29.43 40.50
N GLN A 93 16.93 30.25 41.04
CA GLN A 93 15.60 30.44 40.45
C GLN A 93 15.06 31.86 40.59
N ARG A 94 14.15 32.24 39.70
CA ARG A 94 13.33 33.45 39.90
C ARG A 94 12.36 33.30 41.08
N SER A 95 12.26 34.33 41.92
CA SER A 95 11.36 34.35 43.08
C SER A 95 9.96 34.88 42.71
N GLY A 96 9.06 33.97 42.32
CA GLY A 96 7.66 34.31 42.03
C GLY A 96 7.41 34.82 40.61
N ALA A 97 6.24 35.43 40.38
CA ALA A 97 5.77 35.90 39.07
C ALA A 97 6.46 37.21 38.60
N GLY A 98 6.48 37.49 37.29
CA GLY A 98 7.22 38.61 36.68
C GLY A 98 8.16 38.21 35.54
N THR A 99 9.14 39.06 35.22
CA THR A 99 10.18 38.76 34.21
C THR A 99 11.32 37.94 34.83
N ASN A 100 12.01 37.14 34.02
CA ASN A 100 13.22 36.45 34.44
C ASN A 100 14.28 37.47 34.93
N PRO A 101 15.06 37.15 35.98
CA PRO A 101 16.27 37.87 36.29
C PRO A 101 17.26 37.78 35.12
N LYS A 102 18.00 38.85 34.85
CA LYS A 102 18.97 38.93 33.76
C LYS A 102 20.40 39.02 34.29
N LEU A 103 21.19 38.01 33.99
CA LEU A 103 22.63 37.98 34.23
C LEU A 103 23.34 38.27 32.91
N GLN A 104 24.04 39.39 32.81
CA GLN A 104 24.50 39.91 31.53
C GLN A 104 25.92 40.44 31.51
N THR A 105 26.55 40.44 30.34
CA THR A 105 27.79 41.19 30.12
C THR A 105 27.52 42.70 30.18
N ASP A 106 28.57 43.51 30.33
CA ASP A 106 28.44 44.96 30.26
C ASP A 106 28.28 45.44 28.80
N ALA A 107 27.70 46.62 28.61
CA ALA A 107 27.45 47.14 27.25
C ALA A 107 28.74 47.55 26.51
N GLY A 108 29.84 47.80 27.24
CA GLY A 108 31.13 48.27 26.73
C GLY A 108 32.19 47.18 26.52
N GLY A 109 31.94 45.94 26.98
CA GLY A 109 32.90 44.83 26.92
C GLY A 109 33.99 44.91 28.00
N SER A 110 33.84 45.79 28.98
CA SER A 110 34.75 45.97 30.10
C SER A 110 34.51 44.87 31.15
N GLY A 111 35.12 43.71 30.92
CA GLY A 111 34.96 42.52 31.77
C GLY A 111 35.08 41.21 31.01
N VAL A 112 34.95 41.26 29.67
CA VAL A 112 35.31 40.16 28.77
C VAL A 112 36.84 40.14 28.68
N ILE A 113 37.47 39.25 29.43
CA ILE A 113 38.92 39.18 29.51
C ILE A 113 39.42 38.52 28.22
N SER A 114 40.00 39.34 27.34
CA SER A 114 40.88 38.88 26.27
C SER A 114 41.99 38.00 26.88
N VAL A 115 41.81 36.69 26.75
CA VAL A 115 42.74 35.60 27.04
C VAL A 115 43.19 35.53 28.51
N THR A 116 42.51 34.72 29.33
CA THR A 116 43.07 33.50 29.97
C THR A 116 42.17 32.98 31.10
N THR A 117 41.47 31.88 30.81
CA THR A 117 41.36 30.70 31.70
C THR A 117 41.15 29.46 30.82
N LEU A 118 40.19 29.51 29.90
CA LEU A 118 39.83 28.43 28.95
C LEU A 118 40.77 28.23 27.73
N GLY A 119 41.99 28.80 27.74
CA GLY A 119 42.89 28.76 26.57
C GLY A 119 42.25 29.38 25.31
N THR A 120 42.58 28.87 24.12
CA THR A 120 42.15 29.35 22.78
C THR A 120 40.61 29.33 22.54
N TYR A 121 39.77 28.96 23.52
CA TYR A 121 38.33 28.70 23.36
C TYR A 121 37.37 29.76 23.94
N GLY A 122 37.86 30.80 24.65
CA GLY A 122 37.04 31.96 25.04
C GLY A 122 36.48 31.97 26.48
N ASP A 123 35.62 32.93 26.81
CA ASP A 123 34.95 33.08 28.11
C ASP A 123 33.44 32.76 28.07
N ALA A 124 32.81 32.69 29.25
CA ALA A 124 31.42 32.24 29.41
C ALA A 124 30.64 33.10 30.42
N ILE A 125 29.31 33.19 30.30
CA ILE A 125 28.48 33.81 31.36
C ILE A 125 28.44 32.90 32.60
N ILE A 126 28.23 31.59 32.40
CA ILE A 126 28.28 30.56 33.44
C ILE A 126 29.25 29.45 33.02
N GLU A 127 30.23 29.16 33.88
CA GLU A 127 31.15 28.03 33.76
C GLU A 127 30.90 27.04 34.90
N LEU A 128 30.46 25.82 34.57
CA LEU A 128 30.30 24.71 35.51
C LEU A 128 31.51 23.77 35.39
N VAL A 129 32.21 23.54 36.50
CA VAL A 129 33.44 22.73 36.52
C VAL A 129 33.24 21.50 37.39
N GLY A 130 33.01 20.33 36.77
CA GLY A 130 32.70 19.09 37.50
C GLY A 130 31.61 19.26 38.56
N THR A 131 30.64 20.15 38.31
CA THR A 131 29.62 20.51 39.30
C THR A 131 28.41 19.61 39.13
N ASP A 132 27.96 19.05 40.25
CA ASP A 132 26.84 18.12 40.29
C ASP A 132 25.56 18.75 40.89
N TYR A 133 24.40 18.19 40.59
CA TYR A 133 23.10 18.49 41.23
C TYR A 133 22.76 19.99 41.31
N ILE A 134 22.99 20.71 40.21
CA ILE A 134 22.71 22.15 40.10
C ILE A 134 21.57 22.42 39.12
N THR A 135 20.66 23.32 39.49
CA THR A 135 19.53 23.76 38.67
C THR A 135 19.54 25.26 38.45
N PHE A 136 19.38 25.69 37.19
CA PHE A 136 19.03 27.05 36.83
C PHE A 136 17.61 27.08 36.29
N SER A 137 16.72 27.85 36.93
CA SER A 137 15.31 27.91 36.59
C SER A 137 14.84 29.34 36.36
N ASN A 138 14.36 29.64 35.15
CA ASN A 138 13.78 30.94 34.79
C ASN A 138 14.73 32.13 35.00
N ILE A 139 15.98 31.99 34.54
CA ILE A 139 17.00 33.04 34.54
C ILE A 139 17.45 33.31 33.11
N ASP A 140 17.63 34.57 32.75
CA ASP A 140 18.13 34.98 31.45
C ASP A 140 19.63 35.24 31.52
N PHE A 141 20.40 34.60 30.63
CA PHE A 141 21.83 34.78 30.45
C PHE A 141 22.06 35.54 29.14
N VAL A 142 22.57 36.77 29.22
CA VAL A 142 22.53 37.69 28.09
C VAL A 142 23.88 38.33 27.80
N GLU A 143 24.39 38.12 26.60
CA GLU A 143 25.45 38.97 26.07
C GLU A 143 24.87 40.33 25.62
N ASN A 144 25.21 41.40 26.34
CA ASN A 144 24.70 42.75 26.13
C ASN A 144 25.73 43.70 25.47
N TYR A 145 26.82 43.18 24.93
CA TYR A 145 27.88 44.00 24.31
C TYR A 145 27.36 44.71 23.04
N THR A 146 27.43 46.03 22.96
CA THR A 146 26.80 46.75 21.83
C THR A 146 27.76 47.06 20.67
N GLY A 147 29.04 46.72 20.80
CA GLY A 147 30.06 47.00 19.80
C GLY A 147 30.26 45.89 18.75
N THR A 148 31.28 46.06 17.90
CA THR A 148 31.59 45.14 16.79
C THR A 148 32.82 44.26 17.02
N SER A 149 33.57 44.45 18.12
CA SER A 149 34.78 43.65 18.39
C SER A 149 34.40 42.23 18.83
N GLN A 150 34.95 41.22 18.17
CA GLN A 150 34.74 39.82 18.57
C GLN A 150 35.44 39.47 19.88
N THR A 151 36.57 40.12 20.21
CA THR A 151 37.36 39.83 21.43
C THR A 151 36.75 40.41 22.72
N LEU A 152 35.62 41.12 22.61
CA LEU A 152 34.92 41.77 23.72
C LEU A 152 33.52 41.16 23.91
N ARG A 153 33.34 39.93 23.42
CA ARG A 153 32.11 39.14 23.49
C ARG A 153 32.41 37.79 24.12
N THR A 154 31.38 37.19 24.69
CA THR A 154 31.42 35.83 25.22
C THR A 154 31.31 34.78 24.13
N GLU A 155 32.03 33.69 24.32
CA GLU A 155 31.94 32.52 23.48
C GLU A 155 30.83 31.57 23.95
N PHE A 156 30.52 31.53 25.24
CA PHE A 156 29.49 30.65 25.79
C PHE A 156 28.48 31.37 26.67
N GLY A 157 27.20 31.01 26.54
CA GLY A 157 26.20 31.38 27.56
C GLY A 157 26.42 30.54 28.81
N ILE A 158 26.29 29.23 28.68
CA ILE A 158 26.55 28.27 29.75
C ILE A 158 27.49 27.19 29.19
N VAL A 159 28.61 26.95 29.86
CA VAL A 159 29.55 25.86 29.50
C VAL A 159 29.75 24.91 30.67
N MET A 160 29.70 23.62 30.38
CA MET A 160 30.03 22.53 31.30
C MET A 160 31.39 21.96 30.91
N LEU A 161 32.30 21.96 31.86
CA LEU A 161 33.67 21.50 31.72
C LEU A 161 33.94 20.36 32.69
N ARG A 162 34.94 19.56 32.36
CA ARG A 162 35.49 18.56 33.27
C ARG A 162 36.44 19.23 34.24
N LYS A 163 36.35 18.85 35.51
CA LYS A 163 37.35 19.25 36.50
C LYS A 163 38.65 18.46 36.31
N SER A 164 38.52 17.19 35.92
CA SER A 164 39.62 16.30 35.58
C SER A 164 39.12 15.16 34.68
N SER A 165 40.01 14.28 34.22
CA SER A 165 39.60 13.06 33.51
C SER A 165 38.76 12.09 34.35
N THR A 166 38.63 12.31 35.66
CA THR A 166 37.83 11.49 36.57
C THR A 166 36.64 12.23 37.18
N ASP A 167 36.39 13.48 36.77
CA ASP A 167 35.36 14.33 37.36
C ASP A 167 34.72 15.27 36.31
N GLY A 168 33.49 14.94 35.89
CA GLY A 168 32.66 15.72 34.98
C GLY A 168 31.32 16.08 35.61
N CYS A 169 30.63 17.09 35.07
CA CYS A 169 29.35 17.57 35.61
C CYS A 169 28.22 16.50 35.52
N LYS A 170 27.45 16.33 36.59
CA LYS A 170 26.32 15.40 36.66
C LYS A 170 25.03 16.02 37.17
N TYR A 171 23.88 15.56 36.69
CA TYR A 171 22.56 16.01 37.20
C TYR A 171 22.39 17.54 37.13
N VAL A 172 22.79 18.15 36.01
CA VAL A 172 22.62 19.58 35.74
C VAL A 172 21.26 19.80 35.07
N THR A 173 20.45 20.73 35.59
CA THR A 173 19.18 21.11 34.99
C THR A 173 19.16 22.58 34.60
N ILE A 174 18.81 22.88 33.35
CA ILE A 174 18.59 24.24 32.85
C ILE A 174 17.15 24.31 32.33
N THR A 175 16.30 25.12 32.97
CA THR A 175 14.87 25.13 32.64
C THR A 175 14.25 26.51 32.57
N GLY A 176 13.49 26.79 31.52
CA GLY A 176 12.76 28.05 31.34
C GLY A 176 13.65 29.30 31.22
N CYS A 177 14.93 29.10 30.89
CA CYS A 177 15.95 30.15 30.77
C CYS A 177 16.02 30.71 29.35
N THR A 178 16.37 31.99 29.22
CA THR A 178 16.74 32.59 27.92
C THR A 178 18.25 32.71 27.83
N ILE A 179 18.86 32.19 26.78
CA ILE A 179 20.28 32.38 26.50
C ILE A 179 20.41 33.20 25.22
N LEU A 180 20.77 34.47 25.39
CA LEU A 180 20.96 35.41 24.29
C LEU A 180 22.45 35.64 24.08
N GLN A 181 22.91 35.32 22.87
CA GLN A 181 24.29 35.52 22.43
C GLN A 181 24.36 36.53 21.27
N GLN A 182 25.53 36.67 20.65
CA GLN A 182 25.68 37.43 19.40
C GLN A 182 26.28 36.63 18.25
N GLN A 183 25.46 36.45 17.22
CA GLN A 183 25.74 35.71 15.99
C GLN A 183 26.95 36.21 15.18
N THR A 184 27.38 37.45 15.38
CA THR A 184 28.57 38.01 14.71
C THR A 184 29.89 37.54 15.34
N ASN A 185 29.85 36.90 16.52
CA ASN A 185 30.97 36.13 17.07
C ASN A 185 30.92 34.69 16.54
N THR A 186 31.92 34.28 15.76
CA THR A 186 32.02 32.93 15.15
C THR A 186 32.16 31.79 16.15
N LEU A 187 32.53 32.10 17.38
CA LEU A 187 32.70 31.12 18.45
C LEU A 187 31.47 31.05 19.37
N SER A 188 30.46 31.92 19.18
CA SER A 188 29.33 32.02 20.10
C SER A 188 28.42 30.78 20.09
N LEU A 189 28.19 30.26 21.29
CA LEU A 189 27.40 29.08 21.62
C LEU A 189 26.47 29.40 22.79
N CYS A 190 25.22 29.00 22.73
CA CYS A 190 24.32 29.23 23.86
C CYS A 190 24.65 28.29 25.02
N ILE A 191 24.66 26.98 24.78
CA ILE A 191 24.92 25.97 25.81
C ILE A 191 25.92 24.96 25.27
N ALA A 192 26.95 24.65 26.05
CA ALA A 192 27.94 23.65 25.69
C ALA A 192 28.26 22.69 26.85
N ALA A 193 28.46 21.42 26.54
CA ALA A 193 29.12 20.44 27.40
C ALA A 193 30.31 19.89 26.64
N LEU A 194 31.52 20.14 27.14
CA LEU A 194 32.74 19.96 26.36
C LEU A 194 33.69 18.98 27.04
N SER A 195 34.37 18.19 26.22
CA SER A 195 35.47 17.34 26.65
C SER A 195 36.76 18.11 26.95
N ARG A 196 36.65 19.13 27.81
CA ARG A 196 37.73 20.06 28.15
C ARG A 196 37.79 20.35 29.63
N ASP A 197 38.98 20.69 30.10
CA ASP A 197 39.18 21.26 31.44
C ASP A 197 39.18 22.79 31.44
N THR A 198 39.32 23.36 32.63
CA THR A 198 39.35 24.83 32.85
C THR A 198 40.57 25.52 32.23
N ALA A 199 41.58 24.78 31.78
CA ALA A 199 42.73 25.31 31.03
C ALA A 199 42.50 25.29 29.50
N GLY A 200 41.33 24.80 29.06
CA GLY A 200 41.00 24.61 27.65
C GLY A 200 41.57 23.35 27.02
N THR A 201 42.26 22.51 27.80
CA THR A 201 42.90 21.29 27.30
C THR A 201 41.83 20.24 27.05
N THR A 202 41.95 19.50 25.94
CA THR A 202 41.07 18.35 25.68
C THR A 202 41.30 17.29 26.77
N THR A 203 40.26 16.98 27.53
CA THR A 203 40.30 16.10 28.69
C THR A 203 39.20 15.05 28.55
N ASN A 204 39.56 13.86 28.09
CA ASN A 204 38.65 12.72 28.00
C ASN A 204 38.48 12.05 29.37
N ALA A 205 37.30 11.50 29.63
CA ALA A 205 37.04 10.67 30.79
C ALA A 205 37.92 9.41 30.78
N THR A 206 38.51 9.05 31.93
CA THR A 206 39.22 7.79 32.16
C THR A 206 38.46 6.86 33.11
N THR A 207 37.41 7.38 33.76
CA THR A 207 36.48 6.64 34.61
C THR A 207 35.06 7.13 34.38
N ILE A 208 34.06 6.34 34.81
CA ILE A 208 32.63 6.70 34.76
C ILE A 208 32.33 8.02 35.50
N SER A 209 33.12 8.36 36.53
CA SER A 209 32.96 9.64 37.23
C SER A 209 33.37 10.85 36.37
N GLY A 210 34.21 10.64 35.36
CA GLY A 210 34.69 11.71 34.48
C GLY A 210 33.75 12.10 33.35
N ARG A 211 32.69 11.34 33.08
CA ARG A 211 31.73 11.67 32.03
C ARG A 211 30.75 12.75 32.48
N HIS A 212 30.28 13.56 31.54
CA HIS A 212 29.07 14.35 31.76
C HIS A 212 27.86 13.42 31.73
N GLU A 213 26.94 13.60 32.67
CA GLU A 213 25.86 12.63 32.85
C GLU A 213 24.58 13.28 33.37
N HIS A 214 23.42 12.82 32.90
CA HIS A 214 22.12 13.32 33.37
C HIS A 214 21.98 14.85 33.25
N ILE A 215 22.26 15.38 32.07
CA ILE A 215 22.10 16.80 31.77
C ILE A 215 20.71 17.01 31.17
N SER A 216 19.89 17.87 31.80
CA SER A 216 18.52 18.17 31.36
C SER A 216 18.37 19.63 30.95
N ILE A 217 17.86 19.88 29.74
CA ILE A 217 17.63 21.22 29.20
C ILE A 217 16.20 21.31 28.69
N GLN A 218 15.37 22.13 29.34
CA GLN A 218 13.91 22.12 29.14
C GLN A 218 13.35 23.54 29.00
N GLY A 219 12.43 23.77 28.07
CA GLY A 219 11.69 25.03 27.96
C GLY A 219 12.56 26.28 27.76
N CYS A 220 13.81 26.14 27.33
CA CYS A 220 14.74 27.25 27.19
C CYS A 220 14.61 27.92 25.82
N THR A 221 14.88 29.23 25.77
CA THR A 221 14.94 30.00 24.52
C THR A 221 16.39 30.37 24.21
N LEU A 222 16.94 29.83 23.12
CA LEU A 222 18.29 30.10 22.64
C LEU A 222 18.19 31.02 21.43
N ASN A 223 18.86 32.16 21.49
CA ASN A 223 18.67 33.21 20.49
C ASN A 223 19.98 33.88 20.09
N ASN A 224 20.07 34.22 18.80
CA ASN A 224 21.07 35.11 18.21
C ASN A 224 22.52 34.64 18.43
N SER A 225 22.78 33.34 18.36
CA SER A 225 24.14 32.78 18.44
C SER A 225 24.64 32.30 17.08
N TYR A 226 25.92 32.00 16.99
CA TYR A 226 26.49 31.35 15.82
C TYR A 226 26.14 29.86 15.75
N ASN A 227 26.20 29.16 16.89
CA ASN A 227 25.73 27.79 17.07
C ASN A 227 24.82 27.69 18.30
N GLY A 228 23.82 26.82 18.27
CA GLY A 228 22.85 26.66 19.36
C GLY A 228 23.45 25.92 20.56
N MET A 229 23.43 24.59 20.52
CA MET A 229 23.94 23.71 21.57
C MET A 229 25.05 22.79 21.06
N MET A 230 26.03 22.51 21.92
CA MET A 230 27.17 21.67 21.57
C MET A 230 27.51 20.67 22.69
N PHE A 231 27.41 19.38 22.42
CA PHE A 231 27.73 18.30 23.35
C PHE A 231 28.85 17.43 22.78
N ILE A 232 30.05 17.58 23.33
CA ILE A 232 31.26 16.88 22.90
C ILE A 232 31.68 15.94 24.02
N GLY A 233 31.36 14.65 23.84
CA GLY A 233 31.71 13.60 24.78
C GLY A 233 33.14 13.10 24.63
N SER A 234 33.56 12.26 25.58
CA SER A 234 34.90 11.67 25.57
C SER A 234 35.07 10.72 24.40
N SER A 235 36.24 10.70 23.74
CA SER A 235 36.55 9.55 22.88
C SER A 235 36.72 8.30 23.75
N SER A 236 36.10 7.18 23.38
CA SER A 236 36.12 5.93 24.13
C SER A 236 36.42 4.73 23.22
N SER A 237 36.92 3.64 23.79
CA SER A 237 37.12 2.33 23.14
C SER A 237 36.08 1.32 23.64
N PRO A 238 35.80 0.21 22.93
CA PRO A 238 34.88 -0.83 23.42
C PRO A 238 35.17 -1.20 24.88
N PRO A 239 34.15 -1.32 25.76
CA PRO A 239 32.71 -1.31 25.49
C PRO A 239 32.04 0.06 25.32
N TYR A 240 32.81 1.15 25.28
CA TYR A 240 32.38 2.54 25.07
C TYR A 240 31.73 3.28 26.26
N ASP A 241 31.73 2.70 27.47
CA ASP A 241 31.12 3.23 28.71
C ASP A 241 31.52 4.66 29.19
N LEU A 242 32.56 5.24 28.58
CA LEU A 242 33.11 6.55 28.91
C LEU A 242 32.56 7.69 28.04
N TYR A 243 31.65 7.40 27.12
CA TYR A 243 30.83 8.43 26.52
C TYR A 243 30.05 9.20 27.58
N ASP A 244 29.60 10.40 27.23
CA ASP A 244 28.69 11.14 28.08
C ASP A 244 27.28 10.56 27.90
N HIS A 245 26.53 10.46 29.00
CA HIS A 245 25.32 9.64 29.06
C HIS A 245 24.09 10.44 29.50
N PHE A 246 22.92 10.04 29.00
CA PHE A 246 21.61 10.48 29.50
C PHE A 246 21.38 12.00 29.41
N PHE A 247 21.71 12.58 28.26
CA PHE A 247 21.34 13.96 27.96
C PHE A 247 19.88 13.99 27.51
N ASP A 248 19.08 14.84 28.13
CA ASP A 248 17.68 15.01 27.83
C ASP A 248 17.37 16.48 27.48
N VAL A 249 17.06 16.71 26.21
CA VAL A 249 16.81 18.03 25.66
C VAL A 249 15.39 18.12 25.14
N GLY A 250 14.50 18.64 25.99
CA GLY A 250 13.13 19.01 25.63
C GLY A 250 12.06 17.93 25.82
N SER A 251 12.38 16.76 26.40
CA SER A 251 11.38 15.69 26.60
C SER A 251 10.17 16.10 27.46
N ILE A 252 10.37 16.97 28.45
CA ILE A 252 9.32 17.47 29.34
C ILE A 252 8.70 18.73 28.75
N THR A 253 9.53 19.66 28.29
CA THR A 253 9.09 20.91 27.68
C THR A 253 10.10 21.32 26.62
N GLY A 254 9.63 21.48 25.38
CA GLY A 254 10.46 21.79 24.23
C GLY A 254 11.28 23.07 24.36
N ASN A 255 12.52 23.06 23.85
CA ASN A 255 13.34 24.25 23.74
C ASN A 255 13.10 24.97 22.40
N THR A 256 13.34 26.27 22.36
CA THR A 256 13.21 27.10 21.15
C THR A 256 14.58 27.65 20.76
N LEU A 257 15.11 27.22 19.61
CA LEU A 257 16.34 27.73 19.02
C LEU A 257 15.97 28.61 17.81
N ILE A 258 16.26 29.90 17.90
CA ILE A 258 15.91 30.90 16.87
C ILE A 258 17.09 31.81 16.55
N ASN A 259 17.13 32.32 15.32
CA ASN A 259 18.21 33.18 14.83
C ASN A 259 19.60 32.56 15.05
N ILE A 260 19.71 31.25 14.86
CA ILE A 260 20.98 30.53 14.95
C ILE A 260 21.70 30.64 13.61
N GLY A 261 22.89 31.23 13.59
CA GLY A 261 23.82 31.23 12.45
C GLY A 261 23.83 32.47 11.53
N SER A 262 22.96 33.46 11.73
CA SER A 262 22.75 34.58 10.79
C SER A 262 23.71 35.77 10.99
N GLY A 263 25.04 35.59 10.89
CA GLY A 263 25.97 36.54 11.53
C GLY A 263 27.15 37.17 10.78
N LEU A 264 27.48 36.87 9.53
CA LEU A 264 28.67 37.47 8.90
C LEU A 264 28.42 37.96 7.48
N SER A 265 28.80 39.21 7.22
CA SER A 265 28.95 39.84 5.90
C SER A 265 30.41 39.89 5.44
N ASN A 266 31.32 39.16 6.09
CA ASN A 266 32.77 39.38 5.99
C ASN A 266 33.52 38.46 5.01
N GLY A 267 32.89 37.99 3.94
CA GLY A 267 33.61 37.37 2.81
C GLY A 267 34.44 36.12 3.14
N VAL A 268 34.24 35.49 4.30
CA VAL A 268 34.92 34.24 4.68
C VAL A 268 34.01 33.06 4.30
N SER A 269 34.40 32.36 3.25
CA SER A 269 33.72 31.18 2.69
C SER A 269 34.00 29.91 3.52
N ASN A 270 32.96 29.07 3.72
CA ASN A 270 33.01 27.63 4.09
C ASN A 270 32.72 27.20 5.56
N TYR A 271 31.85 27.88 6.31
CA TYR A 271 31.53 27.44 7.69
C TYR A 271 30.12 26.83 7.83
N THR A 272 30.02 25.70 8.53
CA THR A 272 28.75 25.04 8.93
C THR A 272 28.11 25.75 10.13
N ARG A 273 26.79 25.99 10.12
CA ARG A 273 26.00 26.49 11.26
C ARG A 273 25.15 25.36 11.83
N LEU A 274 25.15 25.23 13.15
CA LEU A 274 24.57 24.08 13.84
C LEU A 274 23.56 24.53 14.88
N GLY A 275 22.34 23.97 14.81
CA GLY A 275 21.40 24.02 15.92
C GLY A 275 21.93 23.18 17.08
N PHE A 276 22.19 21.91 16.81
CA PHE A 276 22.83 20.95 17.72
C PHE A 276 24.08 20.35 17.09
N TYR A 277 25.17 20.30 17.86
CA TYR A 277 26.38 19.54 17.51
C TYR A 277 26.68 18.50 18.59
N ILE A 278 26.55 17.23 18.24
CA ILE A 278 26.59 16.12 19.19
C ILE A 278 27.63 15.11 18.75
N THR A 279 28.56 14.80 19.64
CA THR A 279 29.58 13.78 19.40
C THR A 279 29.82 12.94 20.64
N ASN A 280 30.07 11.64 20.44
CA ASN A 280 30.46 10.70 21.51
C ASN A 280 29.50 10.71 22.72
N GLN A 281 28.19 10.76 22.44
CA GLN A 281 27.13 10.65 23.46
C GLN A 281 26.48 9.26 23.36
N ASP A 282 25.98 8.76 24.49
CA ASP A 282 25.06 7.63 24.56
C ASP A 282 23.78 8.01 25.31
N SER A 283 22.67 7.39 24.92
CA SER A 283 21.36 7.61 25.51
C SER A 283 20.93 9.08 25.48
N ILE A 284 21.20 9.78 24.37
CA ILE A 284 20.80 11.18 24.18
C ILE A 284 19.38 11.26 23.59
N ASN A 285 18.56 12.14 24.16
CA ASN A 285 17.22 12.46 23.70
C ASN A 285 17.10 13.93 23.30
N ILE A 286 16.67 14.18 22.07
CA ILE A 286 16.35 15.52 21.55
C ILE A 286 14.88 15.49 21.15
N SER A 287 14.01 15.99 22.03
CA SER A 287 12.57 15.88 21.87
C SER A 287 11.85 17.23 21.96
N ASN A 288 10.77 17.39 21.18
CA ASN A 288 9.85 18.53 21.25
C ASN A 288 10.48 19.91 20.98
N ASN A 289 11.67 19.99 20.39
CA ASN A 289 12.35 21.28 20.20
C ASN A 289 11.87 21.97 18.93
N THR A 290 11.78 23.29 18.96
CA THR A 290 11.61 24.12 17.76
C THR A 290 12.97 24.68 17.33
N ILE A 291 13.42 24.33 16.13
CA ILE A 291 14.78 24.61 15.65
C ILE A 291 14.73 25.39 14.34
N ARG A 292 15.34 26.58 14.36
CA ARG A 292 15.46 27.44 13.18
C ARG A 292 16.91 27.85 12.96
N VAL A 293 17.58 27.19 12.01
CA VAL A 293 18.95 27.54 11.62
C VAL A 293 18.91 28.34 10.32
N ASN A 294 19.63 29.46 10.29
CA ASN A 294 19.68 30.35 9.13
C ASN A 294 21.11 30.77 8.83
N THR A 295 21.64 30.40 7.67
CA THR A 295 22.97 30.84 7.22
C THR A 295 22.95 32.16 6.44
N GLY A 296 21.77 32.73 6.15
CA GLY A 296 21.61 33.86 5.24
C GLY A 296 22.09 33.54 3.82
N ASN A 297 22.56 34.54 3.07
CA ASN A 297 23.11 34.39 1.71
C ASN A 297 24.60 33.96 1.68
N GLN A 298 25.13 33.37 2.76
CA GLN A 298 26.55 33.09 2.89
C GLN A 298 26.92 31.68 2.42
N ASN A 299 28.16 31.49 1.95
CA ASN A 299 28.73 30.18 1.62
C ASN A 299 28.97 29.34 2.88
N GLY A 300 27.96 28.54 3.27
CA GLY A 300 27.98 27.65 4.45
C GLY A 300 26.77 26.70 4.47
N SER A 301 26.88 25.58 5.20
CA SER A 301 25.76 24.63 5.42
C SER A 301 24.97 24.97 6.66
N ALA A 302 23.64 24.91 6.59
CA ALA A 302 22.77 24.86 7.78
C ALA A 302 22.55 23.40 8.18
N MET A 303 22.64 23.09 9.48
CA MET A 303 22.16 21.82 10.02
C MET A 303 21.44 22.02 11.35
N ALA A 304 20.17 21.63 11.43
CA ALA A 304 19.42 21.71 12.69
C ALA A 304 19.97 20.75 13.74
N ILE A 305 20.18 19.47 13.38
CA ILE A 305 20.70 18.46 14.28
C ILE A 305 21.84 17.70 13.61
N LEU A 306 23.05 17.78 14.18
CA LEU A 306 24.21 17.00 13.75
C LEU A 306 24.66 16.07 14.88
N MET A 307 24.67 14.78 14.60
CA MET A 307 25.16 13.74 15.49
C MET A 307 26.22 12.89 14.79
N SER A 308 27.39 12.72 15.40
CA SER A 308 28.48 11.92 14.83
C SER A 308 29.35 11.16 15.86
N SER A 309 30.06 10.14 15.39
CA SER A 309 31.22 9.51 16.05
C SER A 309 30.98 8.57 17.26
N GLY A 310 29.78 8.46 17.82
CA GLY A 310 29.55 7.50 18.92
C GLY A 310 29.28 6.08 18.42
N ASN A 311 29.94 5.06 19.00
CA ASN A 311 29.70 3.63 18.77
C ASN A 311 28.92 2.99 19.94
N ASN A 312 28.07 2.00 19.67
CA ASN A 312 27.16 1.41 20.66
C ASN A 312 26.29 2.45 21.38
N THR A 313 25.81 3.44 20.62
CA THR A 313 25.01 4.55 21.16
C THR A 313 23.52 4.32 20.96
N THR A 314 22.71 4.82 21.89
CA THR A 314 21.27 5.04 21.71
C THR A 314 20.98 6.53 21.49
N VAL A 315 20.29 6.83 20.39
CA VAL A 315 19.94 8.20 19.99
C VAL A 315 18.44 8.29 19.69
N THR A 316 17.78 9.26 20.30
CA THR A 316 16.37 9.60 20.04
C THR A 316 16.24 11.04 19.56
N VAL A 317 15.62 11.23 18.39
CA VAL A 317 15.22 12.52 17.84
C VAL A 317 13.73 12.46 17.58
N ASP A 318 12.92 13.00 18.49
CA ASP A 318 11.46 12.83 18.46
C ASP A 318 10.69 14.17 18.48
N ASN A 319 9.64 14.27 17.66
CA ASN A 319 8.68 15.39 17.70
C ASN A 319 9.32 16.79 17.64
N ASN A 320 10.45 16.95 16.95
CA ASN A 320 11.06 18.28 16.75
C ASN A 320 10.43 18.99 15.55
N ASP A 321 10.33 20.32 15.65
CA ASP A 321 9.82 21.21 14.60
C ASP A 321 10.98 21.99 13.98
N ILE A 322 11.35 21.67 12.75
CA ILE A 322 12.56 22.12 12.07
C ILE A 322 12.22 22.90 10.81
N SER A 323 12.76 24.12 10.72
CA SER A 323 12.70 24.94 9.50
C SER A 323 14.01 25.68 9.28
N ASP A 324 14.77 25.27 8.26
CA ASP A 324 16.13 25.77 8.00
C ASP A 324 16.22 26.61 6.72
N THR A 325 17.07 27.63 6.73
CA THR A 325 17.39 28.40 5.52
C THR A 325 18.89 28.38 5.26
N CYS A 326 19.27 27.92 4.06
CA CYS A 326 20.65 27.79 3.63
C CYS A 326 20.90 28.62 2.36
N GLY A 327 21.96 29.43 2.35
CA GLY A 327 22.40 30.20 1.18
C GLY A 327 23.66 29.71 0.47
N GLY A 328 24.27 28.60 0.92
CA GLY A 328 25.51 28.08 0.34
C GLY A 328 25.36 27.63 -1.12
N SER A 329 26.45 27.69 -1.89
CA SER A 329 26.40 27.20 -3.28
C SER A 329 26.77 25.71 -3.41
N THR A 330 27.89 25.29 -2.82
CA THR A 330 28.53 23.99 -3.15
C THR A 330 28.57 22.98 -2.00
N ILE A 331 27.96 23.27 -0.84
CA ILE A 331 28.10 22.47 0.38
C ILE A 331 26.79 21.74 0.71
N ALA A 332 26.84 20.46 1.11
CA ALA A 332 25.64 19.68 1.41
C ALA A 332 24.82 20.27 2.57
N HIS A 333 23.50 20.20 2.48
CA HIS A 333 22.57 20.66 3.50
C HIS A 333 21.87 19.48 4.18
N TYR A 334 21.69 19.53 5.49
CA TYR A 334 21.09 18.46 6.28
C TYR A 334 20.14 19.06 7.32
N ALA A 335 18.86 18.69 7.38
CA ALA A 335 18.05 19.08 8.54
C ALA A 335 18.42 18.22 9.76
N ILE A 336 18.36 16.89 9.60
CA ILE A 336 18.84 15.92 10.59
C ILE A 336 19.98 15.10 9.96
N TYR A 337 21.14 15.11 10.62
CA TYR A 337 22.30 14.30 10.27
C TYR A 337 22.63 13.35 11.43
N ALA A 338 22.40 12.06 11.21
CA ALA A 338 22.65 11.00 12.18
C ALA A 338 23.71 10.03 11.64
N ASN A 339 24.99 10.30 11.91
CA ASN A 339 26.11 9.43 11.49
C ASN A 339 26.86 8.88 12.70
N MET A 340 26.13 8.16 13.54
CA MET A 340 26.69 7.46 14.70
C MET A 340 27.07 6.04 14.30
N GLY A 341 28.18 5.52 14.82
CA GLY A 341 28.31 4.09 14.93
C GLY A 341 29.35 3.39 14.08
N ALA A 342 30.30 4.08 13.45
CA ALA A 342 31.23 3.53 12.44
C ALA A 342 31.87 2.15 12.73
N ASN A 343 31.95 1.67 13.97
CA ASN A 343 32.37 0.30 14.29
C ASN A 343 31.54 -0.37 15.44
N GLY A 344 30.35 0.16 15.76
CA GLY A 344 29.55 -0.34 16.89
C GLY A 344 28.67 -1.55 16.56
N THR A 345 28.44 -2.41 17.55
CA THR A 345 27.60 -3.61 17.45
C THR A 345 26.14 -3.43 17.83
N ASP A 346 25.82 -2.39 18.61
CA ASP A 346 24.50 -2.23 19.26
C ASP A 346 23.89 -0.83 19.07
N ASN A 347 24.30 -0.08 18.04
CA ASN A 347 23.78 1.27 17.79
C ASN A 347 22.26 1.26 17.53
N LEU A 348 21.52 2.09 18.24
CA LEU A 348 20.08 2.32 18.07
C LEU A 348 19.82 3.79 17.73
N VAL A 349 19.26 4.04 16.54
CA VAL A 349 18.87 5.38 16.08
C VAL A 349 17.37 5.42 15.83
N SER A 350 16.66 6.27 16.57
CA SER A 350 15.24 6.53 16.40
C SER A 350 15.02 7.99 16.00
N ILE A 351 14.45 8.21 14.81
CA ILE A 351 14.08 9.54 14.30
C ILE A 351 12.58 9.50 14.03
N THR A 352 11.79 10.05 14.95
CA THR A 352 10.33 9.84 14.96
C THR A 352 9.55 11.13 15.06
N ASN A 353 8.39 11.21 14.40
CA ASN A 353 7.41 12.30 14.55
C ASN A 353 7.94 13.72 14.28
N ASN A 354 9.10 13.87 13.65
CA ASN A 354 9.69 15.19 13.40
C ASN A 354 8.98 15.88 12.24
N LYS A 355 8.84 17.20 12.33
CA LYS A 355 8.31 18.05 11.27
C LYS A 355 9.47 18.83 10.64
N ILE A 356 9.80 18.52 9.40
CA ILE A 356 10.83 19.23 8.64
C ILE A 356 10.13 19.97 7.51
N HIS A 357 10.01 21.29 7.66
CA HIS A 357 9.18 22.07 6.75
C HIS A 357 9.73 23.44 6.42
N SER A 358 9.30 23.98 5.27
CA SER A 358 9.66 25.32 4.83
C SER A 358 11.18 25.53 4.74
N CYS A 359 11.95 24.45 4.64
CA CYS A 359 13.38 24.51 4.49
C CYS A 359 13.71 25.01 3.09
N ARG A 360 14.60 26.00 3.00
CA ARG A 360 14.92 26.68 1.74
C ARG A 360 16.41 26.64 1.48
N TYR A 361 16.79 26.12 0.31
CA TYR A 361 18.17 26.08 -0.15
C TYR A 361 18.34 26.77 -1.51
N ASP A 362 18.20 28.10 -1.53
CA ASP A 362 18.16 28.88 -2.77
C ASP A 362 19.48 28.93 -3.53
N GLY A 363 20.60 28.93 -2.78
CA GLY A 363 21.94 29.07 -3.34
C GLY A 363 22.46 27.81 -4.03
N ALA A 364 21.75 26.67 -3.91
CA ALA A 364 22.22 25.35 -4.31
C ALA A 364 22.71 25.32 -5.77
N THR A 365 24.01 25.08 -5.93
CA THR A 365 24.67 24.78 -7.20
C THR A 365 24.90 23.27 -7.31
N THR A 366 26.05 22.74 -6.88
CA THR A 366 26.42 21.31 -6.97
C THR A 366 26.13 20.50 -5.71
N ALA A 367 25.53 21.12 -4.70
CA ALA A 367 25.37 20.53 -3.37
C ALA A 367 24.22 19.52 -3.29
N THR A 368 24.36 18.52 -2.42
CA THR A 368 23.26 17.58 -2.10
C THR A 368 22.45 18.08 -0.90
N ASN A 369 21.14 17.95 -0.97
CA ASN A 369 20.20 18.30 0.10
C ASN A 369 19.60 17.02 0.70
N TYR A 370 19.67 16.92 2.02
CA TYR A 370 19.09 15.84 2.81
C TYR A 370 18.18 16.45 3.87
N TYR A 371 16.93 16.00 3.98
CA TYR A 371 16.12 16.36 5.15
C TYR A 371 16.43 15.43 6.31
N ILE A 372 16.42 14.12 6.09
CA ILE A 372 16.94 13.13 7.04
C ILE A 372 18.09 12.37 6.39
N TYR A 373 19.26 12.40 7.03
CA TYR A 373 20.42 11.61 6.66
C TYR A 373 20.81 10.67 7.79
N VAL A 374 20.92 9.37 7.48
CA VAL A 374 21.41 8.35 8.39
C VAL A 374 22.62 7.62 7.79
N GLY A 375 23.74 7.64 8.54
CA GLY A 375 25.04 7.10 8.14
C GLY A 375 25.40 5.74 8.75
N VAL A 376 26.69 5.40 8.70
CA VAL A 376 27.21 4.01 8.69
C VAL A 376 27.12 3.23 10.03
N HIS A 377 26.95 1.89 9.93
CA HIS A 377 27.10 0.86 10.98
C HIS A 377 26.09 0.91 12.14
N ILE A 378 24.79 0.81 11.82
CA ILE A 378 23.72 0.87 12.81
C ILE A 378 23.06 -0.50 12.95
N TYR A 379 22.87 -0.97 14.18
CA TYR A 379 22.21 -2.24 14.48
C TYR A 379 20.69 -2.12 14.30
N LYS A 380 20.08 -1.03 14.80
CA LYS A 380 18.65 -0.74 14.62
C LYS A 380 18.40 0.71 14.22
N ILE A 381 17.71 0.88 13.09
CA ILE A 381 17.23 2.17 12.59
C ILE A 381 15.71 2.15 12.57
N ASN A 382 15.09 3.13 13.23
CA ASN A 382 13.66 3.40 13.11
C ASN A 382 13.45 4.86 12.66
N ILE A 383 12.92 5.03 11.46
CA ILE A 383 12.53 6.34 10.92
C ILE A 383 11.03 6.30 10.68
N SER A 384 10.23 6.84 11.61
CA SER A 384 8.77 6.72 11.52
C SER A 384 7.96 7.95 11.91
N GLY A 385 6.80 8.13 11.27
CA GLY A 385 5.88 9.23 11.58
C GLY A 385 6.40 10.64 11.24
N ASN A 386 7.54 10.78 10.55
CA ASN A 386 8.10 12.10 10.25
C ASN A 386 7.31 12.75 9.11
N THR A 387 7.13 14.07 9.19
CA THR A 387 6.52 14.88 8.13
C THR A 387 7.58 15.78 7.50
N ILE A 388 7.94 15.54 6.24
CA ILE A 388 8.87 16.35 5.45
C ILE A 388 8.06 17.06 4.37
N ARG A 389 7.82 18.36 4.51
CA ARG A 389 6.92 19.09 3.58
C ARG A 389 7.32 20.50 3.21
N ASP A 390 6.87 20.94 2.04
CA ASP A 390 6.97 22.33 1.59
C ASP A 390 8.43 22.83 1.59
N ASN A 391 9.35 22.00 1.10
CA ASN A 391 10.77 22.30 1.10
C ASN A 391 11.30 22.54 -0.32
N TYR A 392 12.24 23.48 -0.44
CA TYR A 392 12.63 24.07 -1.72
C TYR A 392 14.15 24.00 -1.91
N VAL A 393 14.59 23.51 -3.07
CA VAL A 393 16.00 23.50 -3.48
C VAL A 393 16.16 24.26 -4.78
N GLY A 394 17.13 25.18 -4.81
CA GLY A 394 17.41 26.05 -5.95
C GLY A 394 16.41 27.19 -6.10
N ASN A 395 16.81 28.22 -6.85
CA ASN A 395 16.04 29.45 -7.08
C ASN A 395 15.62 29.63 -8.54
N GLY A 396 15.76 28.61 -9.39
CA GLY A 396 15.45 28.64 -10.82
C GLY A 396 16.49 29.34 -11.71
N SER A 397 17.46 30.05 -11.13
CA SER A 397 18.53 30.74 -11.87
C SER A 397 19.88 30.02 -11.82
N SER A 398 20.04 29.01 -10.95
CA SER A 398 21.32 28.33 -10.77
C SER A 398 21.62 27.33 -11.90
N THR A 399 22.83 27.45 -12.47
CA THR A 399 23.31 26.66 -13.61
C THR A 399 23.98 25.35 -13.21
N ALA A 400 23.66 24.80 -12.04
CA ALA A 400 24.42 23.72 -11.44
C ALA A 400 23.53 22.63 -10.81
N ARG A 401 24.17 21.53 -10.40
CA ARG A 401 23.59 20.18 -10.27
C ARG A 401 23.39 19.76 -8.81
N SER A 402 22.18 19.85 -8.26
CA SER A 402 21.89 19.36 -6.90
C SER A 402 21.04 18.08 -6.91
N THR A 403 21.25 17.24 -5.91
CA THR A 403 20.38 16.10 -5.62
C THR A 403 19.59 16.39 -4.33
N GLN A 404 18.31 16.02 -4.31
CA GLN A 404 17.43 16.23 -3.16
C GLN A 404 16.93 14.88 -2.63
N TYR A 405 17.05 14.67 -1.33
CA TYR A 405 16.59 13.48 -0.61
C TYR A 405 15.62 13.87 0.50
N GLY A 406 14.42 13.29 0.50
CA GLY A 406 13.54 13.23 1.68
C GLY A 406 14.25 12.55 2.83
N ILE A 407 14.36 11.23 2.72
CA ILE A 407 15.07 10.36 3.65
C ILE A 407 16.21 9.69 2.88
N TYR A 408 17.42 9.78 3.41
CA TYR A 408 18.58 9.11 2.88
C TYR A 408 19.20 8.22 3.95
N VAL A 409 19.37 6.94 3.63
CA VAL A 409 20.06 5.99 4.49
C VAL A 409 21.16 5.29 3.71
N SER A 410 22.40 5.40 4.19
CA SER A 410 23.55 4.65 3.69
C SER A 410 24.24 3.86 4.81
N ALA A 411 23.84 2.60 4.99
CA ALA A 411 24.43 1.71 5.99
C ALA A 411 25.35 0.68 5.31
N LEU A 412 26.66 0.83 5.49
CA LEU A 412 27.68 0.07 4.74
C LEU A 412 28.01 -1.31 5.30
N SER A 413 27.57 -1.65 6.52
CA SER A 413 27.51 -3.04 6.97
C SER A 413 26.52 -3.20 8.14
N PHE A 414 25.70 -4.26 8.09
CA PHE A 414 24.84 -4.68 9.19
C PHE A 414 25.40 -5.93 9.86
N ILE A 415 25.12 -6.05 11.15
CA ILE A 415 25.41 -7.24 11.96
C ILE A 415 24.19 -8.15 11.93
N SER A 416 24.39 -9.46 12.09
CA SER A 416 23.27 -10.40 12.08
C SER A 416 22.18 -10.03 13.10
N GLY A 417 20.93 -10.05 12.67
CA GLY A 417 19.78 -9.59 13.47
C GLY A 417 19.55 -8.07 13.50
N SER A 418 20.20 -7.30 12.62
CA SER A 418 19.90 -5.88 12.43
C SER A 418 18.54 -5.67 11.78
N MET A 419 17.92 -4.52 12.06
CA MET A 419 16.61 -4.15 11.49
C MET A 419 16.60 -2.68 11.11
N LEU A 420 16.15 -2.40 9.89
CA LEU A 420 15.89 -1.04 9.40
C LEU A 420 14.42 -0.93 9.02
N THR A 421 13.74 0.04 9.63
CA THR A 421 12.34 0.36 9.33
C THR A 421 12.22 1.82 8.94
N ILE A 422 11.61 2.08 7.78
CA ILE A 422 11.18 3.40 7.34
C ILE A 422 9.66 3.32 7.16
N SER A 423 8.90 3.76 8.17
CA SER A 423 7.44 3.58 8.15
C SER A 423 6.63 4.83 8.43
N ASP A 424 5.44 4.93 7.85
CA ASP A 424 4.45 5.96 8.21
C ASP A 424 4.96 7.41 8.08
N ASN A 425 5.96 7.65 7.21
CA ASN A 425 6.48 8.99 6.97
C ASN A 425 5.67 9.68 5.86
N GLU A 426 5.49 10.99 6.00
CA GLU A 426 4.83 11.84 5.04
C GLU A 426 5.86 12.74 4.34
N ILE A 427 6.11 12.53 3.05
CA ILE A 427 7.04 13.31 2.23
C ILE A 427 6.24 14.04 1.14
N LYS A 428 6.03 15.34 1.29
CA LYS A 428 5.14 16.11 0.42
C LYS A 428 5.70 17.43 -0.09
N ASN A 429 5.21 17.89 -1.24
CA ASN A 429 5.50 19.25 -1.75
C ASN A 429 7.00 19.58 -1.84
N LEU A 430 7.83 18.62 -2.21
CA LEU A 430 9.25 18.86 -2.44
C LEU A 430 9.44 19.45 -3.84
N ARG A 431 10.18 20.55 -3.93
CA ARG A 431 10.42 21.24 -5.19
C ARG A 431 11.90 21.47 -5.46
N ARG A 432 12.34 21.18 -6.70
CA ARG A 432 13.71 21.41 -7.17
C ARG A 432 13.75 22.32 -8.41
N PHE A 433 14.15 23.57 -8.23
CA PHE A 433 14.19 24.58 -9.29
C PHE A 433 15.63 24.90 -9.73
N GLN A 434 16.14 24.21 -10.77
CA GLN A 434 17.47 24.46 -11.37
C GLN A 434 17.37 24.45 -12.91
N SER A 435 18.18 25.27 -13.59
CA SER A 435 17.99 25.56 -15.02
C SER A 435 19.00 24.91 -15.98
N ALA A 436 20.08 24.29 -15.48
CA ALA A 436 21.12 23.70 -16.35
C ALA A 436 20.98 22.19 -16.57
N PRO A 437 21.20 21.67 -17.79
CA PRO A 437 21.17 20.24 -18.11
C PRO A 437 22.25 19.45 -17.34
N GLY A 438 21.84 18.48 -16.51
CA GLY A 438 22.74 17.62 -15.74
C GLY A 438 22.06 16.61 -14.79
N GLN A 439 22.82 15.62 -14.31
CA GLN A 439 22.35 14.46 -13.50
C GLN A 439 22.04 14.79 -12.02
N GLY A 440 21.21 15.80 -11.73
CA GLY A 440 20.69 15.99 -10.37
C GLY A 440 19.49 15.07 -10.15
N HIS A 441 19.40 14.36 -9.02
CA HIS A 441 18.28 13.43 -8.74
C HIS A 441 17.32 13.97 -7.66
N THR A 442 16.11 13.44 -7.60
CA THR A 442 15.17 13.72 -6.51
C THR A 442 14.62 12.39 -6.01
N TYR A 443 14.78 12.15 -4.70
CA TYR A 443 14.31 10.94 -4.05
C TYR A 443 13.40 11.28 -2.87
N GLY A 444 12.27 10.59 -2.75
CA GLY A 444 11.48 10.61 -1.53
C GLY A 444 12.23 9.85 -0.43
N VAL A 445 12.37 8.55 -0.61
CA VAL A 445 13.22 7.66 0.19
C VAL A 445 14.34 7.14 -0.69
N TYR A 446 15.57 7.22 -0.20
CA TYR A 446 16.74 6.58 -0.80
C TYR A 446 17.41 5.70 0.23
N LEU A 447 17.47 4.41 -0.09
CA LEU A 447 18.13 3.39 0.70
C LEU A 447 19.23 2.74 -0.14
N SER A 448 20.46 2.74 0.39
CA SER A 448 21.59 2.01 -0.20
C SER A 448 22.37 1.34 0.90
N THR A 449 22.24 0.01 1.06
CA THR A 449 22.83 -0.69 2.21
C THR A 449 23.47 -2.03 1.86
N ALA A 450 24.26 -2.54 2.81
CA ALA A 450 24.81 -3.89 2.80
C ALA A 450 24.49 -4.63 4.12
N GLY A 451 23.42 -5.45 4.16
CA GLY A 451 23.19 -6.46 5.22
C GLY A 451 21.77 -6.58 5.80
N GLU A 452 21.50 -7.61 6.61
CA GLU A 452 20.43 -8.65 6.46
C GLU A 452 18.95 -8.33 6.08
N SER A 453 18.24 -7.32 6.58
CA SER A 453 16.81 -7.13 6.22
C SER A 453 16.30 -5.71 6.49
N TYR A 454 15.35 -5.25 5.69
CA TYR A 454 14.70 -3.95 5.89
C TYR A 454 13.23 -3.92 5.46
N GLU A 455 12.50 -2.95 6.00
CA GLU A 455 11.09 -2.68 5.69
C GLU A 455 10.87 -1.20 5.37
N ILE A 456 10.21 -0.92 4.25
CA ILE A 456 9.72 0.41 3.87
C ILE A 456 8.20 0.33 3.72
N SER A 457 7.45 0.80 4.72
CA SER A 457 6.01 0.56 4.78
C SER A 457 5.14 1.76 5.20
N GLY A 458 3.91 1.84 4.70
CA GLY A 458 2.94 2.87 5.14
C GLY A 458 3.33 4.32 4.82
N ASN A 459 4.37 4.57 4.01
CA ASN A 459 4.82 5.93 3.72
C ASN A 459 3.91 6.59 2.66
N ILE A 460 3.72 7.91 2.79
CA ILE A 460 3.00 8.73 1.82
C ILE A 460 4.01 9.66 1.13
N ILE A 461 4.21 9.47 -0.18
CA ILE A 461 5.08 10.33 -1.00
C ILE A 461 4.21 11.01 -2.07
N ASP A 462 4.03 12.33 -1.94
CA ASP A 462 3.01 13.06 -2.70
C ASP A 462 3.51 14.43 -3.19
N SER A 463 3.09 14.82 -4.40
CA SER A 463 3.26 16.18 -4.91
C SER A 463 4.73 16.61 -4.99
N ILE A 464 5.56 15.74 -5.58
CA ILE A 464 6.98 16.00 -5.79
C ILE A 464 7.18 16.59 -7.18
N TYR A 465 7.77 17.78 -7.25
CA TYR A 465 7.93 18.51 -8.50
C TYR A 465 9.41 18.78 -8.81
N ASN A 466 9.87 18.26 -9.94
CA ASN A 466 11.24 18.41 -10.41
C ASN A 466 11.28 18.96 -11.85
N PRO A 467 11.19 20.28 -12.04
CA PRO A 467 11.30 20.90 -13.37
C PRO A 467 12.73 20.96 -13.92
N ALA A 468 13.75 20.47 -13.21
CA ALA A 468 15.13 20.58 -13.66
C ALA A 468 15.47 19.52 -14.74
N PRO A 469 16.24 19.90 -15.79
CA PRO A 469 16.58 18.98 -16.89
C PRO A 469 17.58 17.89 -16.45
N GLY A 470 17.33 16.64 -16.84
CA GLY A 470 18.15 15.46 -16.50
C GLY A 470 17.90 14.86 -15.11
N GLY A 471 18.61 13.76 -14.84
CA GLY A 471 18.50 12.95 -13.61
C GLY A 471 17.14 12.26 -13.44
N THR A 472 16.96 11.57 -12.31
CA THR A 472 15.75 10.78 -12.02
C THR A 472 14.92 11.41 -10.92
N LEU A 473 13.60 11.24 -10.99
CA LEU A 473 12.67 11.44 -9.88
C LEU A 473 12.18 10.07 -9.44
N THR A 474 12.48 9.66 -8.22
CA THR A 474 12.10 8.34 -7.71
C THR A 474 11.48 8.48 -6.34
N ALA A 475 10.27 7.95 -6.13
CA ALA A 475 9.62 8.04 -4.83
C ALA A 475 10.39 7.19 -3.81
N ILE A 476 10.55 5.89 -4.07
CA ILE A 476 11.34 4.98 -3.24
C ILE A 476 12.43 4.38 -4.11
N TYR A 477 13.69 4.71 -3.80
CA TYR A 477 14.85 4.01 -4.34
C TYR A 477 15.42 3.10 -3.26
N SER A 478 15.59 1.84 -3.59
CA SER A 478 16.28 0.90 -2.74
C SER A 478 17.34 0.12 -3.52
N GLN A 479 18.51 -0.04 -2.91
CA GLN A 479 19.59 -0.83 -3.41
C GLN A 479 20.23 -1.62 -2.27
N TYR A 480 20.46 -2.90 -2.54
CA TYR A 480 21.02 -3.80 -1.55
C TYR A 480 22.02 -4.76 -2.20
N THR A 481 23.15 -5.02 -1.52
CA THR A 481 24.28 -5.79 -2.08
C THR A 481 24.67 -7.04 -1.30
N ALA A 482 23.94 -7.40 -0.24
CA ALA A 482 24.18 -8.62 0.55
C ALA A 482 23.01 -9.63 0.39
N PRO A 483 23.06 -10.82 1.02
CA PRO A 483 21.87 -11.67 1.22
C PRO A 483 20.89 -11.04 2.23
N GLY A 484 19.59 -11.27 2.07
CA GLY A 484 18.59 -10.67 2.96
C GLY A 484 17.14 -10.64 2.46
N LYS A 485 16.21 -10.15 3.31
CA LYS A 485 14.81 -9.86 2.93
C LYS A 485 14.58 -8.36 2.75
N GLN A 486 14.08 -7.98 1.59
CA GLN A 486 13.63 -6.63 1.25
C GLN A 486 12.10 -6.59 1.23
N SER A 487 11.48 -5.71 2.02
CA SER A 487 10.01 -5.56 2.04
C SER A 487 9.62 -4.11 1.78
N ILE A 488 8.84 -3.86 0.71
CA ILE A 488 8.31 -2.54 0.36
C ILE A 488 6.81 -2.65 0.17
N HIS A 489 6.00 -2.18 1.14
CA HIS A 489 4.56 -2.42 1.10
C HIS A 489 3.71 -1.33 1.74
N ASP A 490 2.41 -1.32 1.48
CA ASP A 490 1.46 -0.35 2.06
C ASP A 490 1.81 1.13 1.79
N ASN A 491 2.70 1.43 0.83
CA ASN A 491 3.07 2.80 0.52
C ASN A 491 2.08 3.43 -0.48
N THR A 492 1.77 4.70 -0.27
CA THR A 492 0.98 5.52 -1.22
C THR A 492 1.88 6.53 -1.91
N ILE A 493 2.09 6.37 -3.21
CA ILE A 493 2.94 7.23 -4.04
C ILE A 493 2.07 7.92 -5.07
N ARG A 494 2.08 9.26 -5.10
CA ARG A 494 1.26 10.00 -6.06
C ARG A 494 1.77 11.37 -6.47
N ASN A 495 1.26 11.87 -7.60
CA ASN A 495 1.51 13.22 -8.08
C ASN A 495 3.01 13.54 -8.20
N LEU A 496 3.76 12.69 -8.91
CA LEU A 496 5.17 12.94 -9.20
C LEU A 496 5.28 13.55 -10.60
N PHE A 497 5.86 14.74 -10.68
CA PHE A 497 5.90 15.50 -11.92
C PHE A 497 7.33 15.94 -12.27
N LYS A 498 7.75 15.65 -13.51
CA LYS A 498 9.06 16.02 -14.05
C LYS A 498 8.94 16.67 -15.44
N GLU A 499 9.67 17.75 -15.65
CA GLU A 499 9.72 18.51 -16.91
C GLU A 499 11.13 18.50 -17.54
N LEU A 500 11.23 18.79 -18.85
CA LEU A 500 12.46 18.96 -19.67
C LEU A 500 13.18 17.67 -20.11
N SER A 501 14.38 17.71 -20.69
CA SER A 501 14.98 16.51 -21.34
C SER A 501 15.54 15.46 -20.36
N ASN A 502 15.46 14.17 -20.75
CA ASN A 502 15.90 12.97 -19.99
C ASN A 502 15.16 12.73 -18.65
N ASN A 503 13.82 12.64 -18.70
CA ASN A 503 12.96 12.53 -17.52
C ASN A 503 12.62 11.10 -17.13
N THR A 504 13.45 10.49 -16.29
CA THR A 504 13.03 9.22 -15.66
C THR A 504 12.23 9.49 -14.40
N ILE A 505 11.01 8.95 -14.32
CA ILE A 505 10.16 8.94 -13.12
C ILE A 505 9.94 7.49 -12.71
N ARG A 506 10.10 7.19 -11.43
CA ARG A 506 9.81 5.86 -10.87
C ARG A 506 9.01 6.00 -9.58
N GLY A 507 7.94 5.23 -9.44
CA GLY A 507 7.28 5.06 -8.15
C GLY A 507 8.22 4.35 -7.18
N ILE A 508 8.47 3.08 -7.45
CA ILE A 508 9.44 2.25 -6.73
C ILE A 508 10.55 1.84 -7.70
N HIS A 509 11.80 2.07 -7.30
CA HIS A 509 12.98 1.52 -7.96
C HIS A 509 13.70 0.61 -6.95
N ASN A 510 13.67 -0.70 -7.19
CA ASN A 510 14.46 -1.66 -6.44
C ASN A 510 15.63 -2.19 -7.29
N ASN A 511 16.85 -2.08 -6.77
CA ASN A 511 18.05 -2.69 -7.36
C ASN A 511 18.38 -3.99 -6.61
N ASN A 512 18.14 -5.13 -7.27
CA ASN A 512 18.04 -6.46 -6.67
C ASN A 512 19.41 -7.16 -6.59
N ASN A 513 19.93 -7.43 -5.39
CA ASN A 513 20.98 -8.45 -5.18
C ASN A 513 20.73 -9.30 -3.91
N THR A 514 19.45 -9.57 -3.57
CA THR A 514 19.06 -10.35 -2.38
C THR A 514 18.34 -11.65 -2.69
N ASP A 515 18.38 -12.55 -1.71
CA ASP A 515 17.68 -13.83 -1.67
C ASP A 515 16.15 -13.69 -1.65
N THR A 516 15.59 -12.65 -1.01
CA THR A 516 14.12 -12.45 -0.95
C THR A 516 13.73 -10.99 -1.13
N ILE A 517 12.79 -10.73 -2.04
CA ILE A 517 12.22 -9.41 -2.34
C ILE A 517 10.70 -9.53 -2.33
N GLU A 518 10.04 -8.66 -1.58
CA GLU A 518 8.59 -8.54 -1.51
C GLU A 518 8.17 -7.08 -1.72
N ILE A 519 7.41 -6.83 -2.79
CA ILE A 519 6.82 -5.52 -3.09
C ILE A 519 5.31 -5.70 -3.22
N TYR A 520 4.54 -5.26 -2.24
CA TYR A 520 3.11 -5.57 -2.21
C TYR A 520 2.20 -4.52 -1.58
N ASN A 521 0.93 -4.54 -1.94
CA ASN A 521 -0.07 -3.61 -1.39
C ASN A 521 0.32 -2.12 -1.50
N ASN A 522 1.13 -1.74 -2.49
CA ASN A 522 1.45 -0.35 -2.76
C ASN A 522 0.42 0.25 -3.74
N THR A 523 0.07 1.51 -3.55
CA THR A 523 -0.76 2.29 -4.48
C THR A 523 0.08 3.39 -5.12
N ILE A 524 0.25 3.34 -6.45
CA ILE A 524 1.12 4.25 -7.21
C ILE A 524 0.34 4.90 -8.34
N PHE A 525 0.21 6.23 -8.34
CA PHE A 525 -0.55 6.90 -9.40
C PHE A 525 -0.19 8.34 -9.70
N ASN A 526 -0.65 8.87 -10.84
CA ASN A 526 -0.37 10.24 -11.29
C ASN A 526 1.15 10.50 -11.40
N LEU A 527 1.85 9.65 -12.16
CA LEU A 527 3.25 9.90 -12.52
C LEU A 527 3.26 10.55 -13.90
N LEU A 528 3.80 11.76 -14.03
CA LEU A 528 3.74 12.52 -15.27
C LEU A 528 5.12 13.06 -15.68
N SER A 529 5.57 12.66 -16.86
CA SER A 529 6.77 13.17 -17.54
C SER A 529 6.36 13.98 -18.77
N ASP A 530 6.71 15.27 -18.84
CA ASP A 530 6.19 16.20 -19.87
C ASP A 530 7.01 16.25 -21.19
N SER A 531 8.32 15.97 -21.16
CA SER A 531 9.17 15.95 -22.37
C SER A 531 10.47 15.16 -22.17
N GLY A 532 11.24 14.93 -23.24
CA GLY A 532 12.56 14.27 -23.18
C GLY A 532 12.60 12.82 -23.71
N ALA A 533 13.70 12.11 -23.48
CA ALA A 533 13.87 10.70 -23.85
C ALA A 533 13.88 9.79 -22.59
N GLY A 534 13.09 10.14 -21.58
CA GLY A 534 13.09 9.49 -20.27
C GLY A 534 11.98 8.44 -20.11
N ARG A 535 12.05 7.65 -19.03
CA ARG A 535 11.17 6.51 -18.77
C ARG A 535 10.20 6.77 -17.62
N VAL A 536 8.97 6.29 -17.69
CA VAL A 536 8.02 6.34 -16.56
C VAL A 536 7.71 4.91 -16.11
N ASP A 537 8.07 4.57 -14.88
CA ASP A 537 7.80 3.26 -14.29
C ASP A 537 6.98 3.37 -13.01
N GLY A 538 5.96 2.55 -12.87
CA GLY A 538 5.27 2.37 -11.59
C GLY A 538 6.19 1.67 -10.59
N ILE A 539 6.53 0.40 -10.88
CA ILE A 539 7.54 -0.40 -10.19
C ILE A 539 8.63 -0.79 -11.19
N TYR A 540 9.88 -0.52 -10.84
CA TYR A 540 11.06 -0.89 -11.61
C TYR A 540 12.01 -1.69 -10.73
N CYS A 541 12.12 -2.99 -10.98
CA CYS A 541 13.03 -3.89 -10.33
C CYS A 541 14.14 -4.33 -11.30
N PHE A 542 15.39 -4.17 -10.90
CA PHE A 542 16.54 -4.51 -11.73
C PHE A 542 17.63 -5.19 -10.90
N GLY A 543 17.98 -6.43 -11.22
CA GLY A 543 18.95 -7.22 -10.46
C GLY A 543 20.11 -7.77 -11.25
N SER A 544 21.30 -7.80 -10.63
CA SER A 544 22.51 -8.35 -11.27
C SER A 544 23.01 -9.67 -10.73
N GLN A 545 22.64 -10.09 -9.52
CA GLN A 545 23.25 -11.26 -8.88
C GLN A 545 22.32 -11.90 -7.84
N ALA A 546 22.20 -13.23 -7.92
CA ALA A 546 21.85 -14.21 -6.87
C ALA A 546 20.51 -14.97 -7.07
N ASP A 547 20.58 -16.27 -6.77
CA ASP A 547 19.45 -17.18 -6.54
C ASP A 547 18.51 -16.58 -5.47
N GLY A 548 17.20 -16.75 -5.64
CA GLY A 548 16.24 -16.20 -4.69
C GLY A 548 14.81 -16.10 -5.21
N TYR A 549 13.97 -15.44 -4.41
CA TYR A 549 12.56 -15.17 -4.69
C TYR A 549 12.30 -13.67 -4.80
N GLU A 550 11.62 -13.27 -5.85
CA GLU A 550 11.12 -11.92 -6.05
C GLU A 550 9.62 -11.97 -6.23
N SER A 551 8.87 -11.32 -5.35
CA SER A 551 7.40 -11.35 -5.36
C SER A 551 6.86 -9.93 -5.40
N ILE A 552 6.18 -9.60 -6.49
CA ILE A 552 5.50 -8.31 -6.71
C ILE A 552 4.00 -8.60 -6.77
N TYR A 553 3.25 -8.29 -5.72
CA TYR A 553 1.86 -8.72 -5.63
C TYR A 553 0.90 -7.73 -4.99
N ASP A 554 -0.38 -7.80 -5.36
CA ASP A 554 -1.45 -6.96 -4.80
C ASP A 554 -1.17 -5.44 -4.87
N ASN A 555 -0.39 -4.97 -5.85
CA ASN A 555 -0.16 -3.53 -6.04
C ASN A 555 -1.19 -2.95 -7.01
N THR A 556 -1.56 -1.68 -6.79
CA THR A 556 -2.44 -0.91 -7.69
C THR A 556 -1.66 0.23 -8.32
N LEU A 557 -1.56 0.25 -9.65
CA LEU A 557 -0.76 1.22 -10.41
C LEU A 557 -1.58 1.84 -11.54
N TYR A 558 -1.73 3.18 -11.54
CA TYR A 558 -2.50 3.84 -12.58
C TYR A 558 -2.15 5.29 -12.88
N ASN A 559 -2.60 5.79 -14.02
CA ASN A 559 -2.33 7.13 -14.52
C ASN A 559 -0.83 7.42 -14.58
N LEU A 560 -0.11 6.56 -15.31
CA LEU A 560 1.31 6.64 -15.57
C LEU A 560 1.49 7.22 -16.97
N VAL A 561 1.87 8.48 -17.06
CA VAL A 561 1.84 9.24 -18.33
C VAL A 561 3.24 9.71 -18.69
N ASN A 562 3.67 9.37 -19.91
CA ASN A 562 4.93 9.82 -20.47
C ASN A 562 4.69 10.54 -21.80
N ASN A 563 4.96 11.84 -21.84
CA ASN A 563 4.86 12.68 -23.04
C ASN A 563 6.22 12.75 -23.76
N SER A 564 7.01 11.68 -23.66
CA SER A 564 8.43 11.64 -24.00
C SER A 564 8.76 10.35 -24.76
N THR A 565 9.91 10.28 -25.44
CA THR A 565 10.21 9.15 -26.36
C THR A 565 10.73 7.90 -25.65
N GLY A 566 10.83 7.88 -24.32
CA GLY A 566 11.25 6.69 -23.58
C GLY A 566 10.08 5.82 -23.15
N ASN A 567 10.38 4.66 -22.58
CA ASN A 567 9.37 3.66 -22.27
C ASN A 567 8.42 4.08 -21.14
N THR A 568 7.24 3.48 -21.10
CA THR A 568 6.31 3.58 -19.97
C THR A 568 5.90 2.17 -19.58
N THR A 569 6.03 1.81 -18.30
CA THR A 569 5.64 0.49 -17.82
C THR A 569 4.99 0.56 -16.45
N GLY A 570 3.90 -0.19 -16.23
CA GLY A 570 3.34 -0.37 -14.90
C GLY A 570 4.34 -1.06 -13.99
N ILE A 571 4.63 -2.33 -14.29
CA ILE A 571 5.62 -3.15 -13.55
C ILE A 571 6.68 -3.64 -14.52
N PHE A 572 7.94 -3.32 -14.22
CA PHE A 572 9.10 -3.89 -14.90
C PHE A 572 9.96 -4.63 -13.89
N THR A 573 10.30 -5.88 -14.18
CA THR A 573 11.22 -6.68 -13.36
C THR A 573 12.19 -7.43 -14.25
N GLN A 574 13.48 -7.41 -13.89
CA GLN A 574 14.53 -8.04 -14.67
C GLN A 574 15.54 -8.85 -13.85
N ASN A 575 15.93 -10.03 -14.35
CA ASN A 575 17.15 -10.75 -13.95
C ASN A 575 18.22 -10.68 -15.06
N SER A 576 19.31 -9.95 -14.82
CA SER A 576 20.27 -9.61 -15.87
C SER A 576 21.39 -10.64 -16.14
N ASN A 577 21.42 -11.80 -15.46
CA ASN A 577 22.36 -12.89 -15.72
C ASN A 577 21.65 -14.22 -15.97
N GLY A 578 21.77 -14.77 -17.19
CA GLY A 578 21.18 -16.06 -17.61
C GLY A 578 21.73 -17.32 -16.92
N SER A 579 22.54 -17.18 -15.85
CA SER A 579 23.05 -18.27 -15.02
C SER A 579 22.32 -18.46 -13.69
N ASP A 580 21.45 -17.51 -13.31
CA ASP A 580 20.94 -17.39 -11.93
C ASP A 580 19.56 -18.07 -11.78
N ASN A 581 19.35 -18.83 -10.71
CA ASN A 581 18.11 -19.57 -10.44
C ASN A 581 17.12 -18.74 -9.61
N ARG A 582 16.65 -17.62 -10.18
CA ARG A 582 15.68 -16.71 -9.54
C ARG A 582 14.25 -17.03 -9.96
N THR A 583 13.38 -17.19 -8.96
CA THR A 583 11.93 -17.27 -9.15
C THR A 583 11.30 -15.88 -9.02
N ILE A 584 10.61 -15.44 -10.08
CA ILE A 584 9.86 -14.18 -10.10
C ILE A 584 8.37 -14.51 -10.04
N ASN A 585 7.68 -14.00 -9.01
CA ASN A 585 6.23 -14.09 -8.84
C ASN A 585 5.63 -12.70 -9.06
N VAL A 586 4.73 -12.55 -10.03
CA VAL A 586 3.97 -11.32 -10.24
C VAL A 586 2.49 -11.67 -10.17
N SER A 587 1.80 -11.29 -9.09
CA SER A 587 0.43 -11.75 -8.90
C SER A 587 -0.55 -10.79 -8.24
N GLY A 588 -1.83 -10.83 -8.59
CA GLY A 588 -2.85 -10.01 -7.92
C GLY A 588 -2.71 -8.50 -8.17
N ASN A 589 -1.81 -8.07 -9.07
CA ASN A 589 -1.61 -6.65 -9.32
C ASN A 589 -2.71 -6.11 -10.25
N GLU A 590 -3.10 -4.86 -10.02
CA GLU A 590 -3.99 -4.10 -10.89
C GLU A 590 -3.19 -2.95 -11.54
N VAL A 591 -3.02 -3.01 -12.87
CA VAL A 591 -2.25 -2.05 -13.65
C VAL A 591 -3.13 -1.48 -14.75
N HIS A 592 -3.39 -0.17 -14.72
CA HIS A 592 -4.18 0.48 -15.77
C HIS A 592 -3.80 1.93 -16.04
N ASP A 593 -4.41 2.54 -17.07
CA ASP A 593 -4.16 3.93 -17.46
C ASP A 593 -2.66 4.23 -17.63
N VAL A 594 -1.96 3.35 -18.35
CA VAL A 594 -0.54 3.50 -18.67
C VAL A 594 -0.44 4.09 -20.07
N VAL A 595 0.00 5.35 -20.16
CA VAL A 595 -0.06 6.15 -21.38
C VAL A 595 1.33 6.61 -21.79
N ASN A 596 1.65 6.43 -23.07
CA ASN A 596 2.79 7.06 -23.71
C ASN A 596 2.30 7.89 -24.89
N GLU A 597 2.47 9.21 -24.80
CA GLU A 597 2.19 10.13 -25.91
C GLU A 597 3.40 10.30 -26.84
N GLY A 598 4.57 9.79 -26.45
CA GLY A 598 5.76 9.74 -27.29
C GLY A 598 5.99 8.36 -27.94
N ALA A 599 7.09 8.24 -28.69
CA ALA A 599 7.43 7.04 -29.46
C ALA A 599 8.19 5.97 -28.63
N GLY A 600 7.91 5.82 -27.33
CA GLY A 600 8.51 4.75 -26.51
C GLY A 600 7.67 3.48 -26.46
N GLN A 601 8.21 2.37 -25.96
CA GLN A 601 7.38 1.18 -25.69
C GLN A 601 6.43 1.45 -24.51
N THR A 602 5.24 0.85 -24.55
CA THR A 602 4.23 1.05 -23.51
C THR A 602 3.65 -0.27 -23.04
N GLY A 603 3.70 -0.55 -21.74
CA GLY A 603 3.40 -1.86 -21.20
C GLY A 603 2.69 -1.86 -19.87
N GLY A 604 1.82 -2.84 -19.64
CA GLY A 604 1.30 -3.13 -18.30
C GLY A 604 2.37 -3.78 -17.42
N ILE A 605 2.72 -5.02 -17.73
CA ILE A 605 3.72 -5.81 -17.00
C ILE A 605 4.81 -6.32 -17.94
N PHE A 606 6.07 -6.16 -17.55
CA PHE A 606 7.23 -6.70 -18.26
C PHE A 606 8.11 -7.50 -17.28
N VAL A 607 8.24 -8.80 -17.52
CA VAL A 607 9.17 -9.70 -16.85
C VAL A 607 10.29 -10.10 -17.83
N ASP A 608 11.52 -9.69 -17.55
CA ASP A 608 12.70 -9.93 -18.39
C ASP A 608 13.72 -10.82 -17.68
N GLY A 609 13.98 -12.02 -18.21
CA GLY A 609 14.96 -12.96 -17.65
C GLY A 609 14.53 -13.55 -16.31
N SER A 610 14.31 -14.86 -16.25
CA SER A 610 14.16 -15.60 -14.98
C SER A 610 14.46 -17.08 -15.20
N SER A 611 14.70 -17.85 -14.14
CA SER A 611 14.67 -19.32 -14.25
C SER A 611 13.23 -19.84 -14.17
N MET A 612 12.41 -19.17 -13.37
CA MET A 612 10.98 -19.44 -13.21
C MET A 612 10.19 -18.14 -13.04
N GLY A 613 9.24 -17.88 -13.93
CA GLY A 613 8.31 -16.77 -13.84
C GLY A 613 6.89 -17.27 -13.58
N ASN A 614 6.32 -16.97 -12.41
CA ASN A 614 4.92 -17.23 -12.08
C ASN A 614 4.12 -15.93 -12.17
N ILE A 615 3.33 -15.76 -13.23
CA ILE A 615 2.54 -14.55 -13.49
C ILE A 615 1.07 -14.92 -13.37
N SER A 616 0.39 -14.47 -12.32
CA SER A 616 -0.99 -14.92 -12.09
C SER A 616 -1.94 -13.93 -11.46
N ALA A 617 -3.23 -14.04 -11.76
CA ALA A 617 -4.26 -13.21 -11.15
C ALA A 617 -4.04 -11.68 -11.30
N ASN A 618 -3.30 -11.23 -12.31
CA ASN A 618 -3.13 -9.79 -12.56
C ASN A 618 -4.24 -9.28 -13.48
N ARG A 619 -4.67 -8.04 -13.24
CA ARG A 619 -5.61 -7.29 -14.06
C ARG A 619 -4.86 -6.16 -14.77
N VAL A 620 -4.78 -6.22 -16.09
CA VAL A 620 -4.07 -5.24 -16.92
C VAL A 620 -5.02 -4.67 -17.96
N TYR A 621 -5.26 -3.36 -17.91
CA TYR A 621 -6.18 -2.73 -18.85
C TYR A 621 -5.84 -1.27 -19.14
N ASN A 622 -6.37 -0.72 -20.22
CA ASN A 622 -6.18 0.67 -20.65
C ASN A 622 -4.70 1.07 -20.79
N ILE A 623 -3.98 0.30 -21.60
CA ILE A 623 -2.57 0.56 -21.96
C ILE A 623 -2.57 1.24 -23.32
N ILE A 624 -2.09 2.48 -23.37
CA ILE A 624 -2.26 3.37 -24.52
C ILE A 624 -0.90 3.86 -25.01
N ASN A 625 -0.58 3.59 -26.27
CA ASN A 625 0.56 4.20 -26.97
C ASN A 625 0.07 5.12 -28.10
N GLU A 626 -0.05 6.41 -27.81
CA GLU A 626 -0.48 7.44 -28.76
C GLU A 626 0.65 7.89 -29.69
N GLY A 627 1.92 7.66 -29.36
CA GLY A 627 3.06 8.24 -30.07
C GLY A 627 3.87 7.27 -30.96
N ALA A 628 3.45 6.02 -31.12
CA ALA A 628 4.13 5.04 -31.96
C ALA A 628 4.22 5.51 -33.43
N ASP A 629 5.42 5.59 -34.02
CA ASP A 629 5.65 5.94 -35.43
C ASP A 629 6.42 4.86 -36.19
N GLU A 630 6.52 5.00 -37.51
CA GLU A 630 7.10 4.00 -38.44
C GLU A 630 8.63 3.82 -38.28
N VAL A 631 9.31 4.68 -37.52
CA VAL A 631 10.78 4.74 -37.45
C VAL A 631 11.33 4.14 -36.14
N THR A 632 10.49 4.02 -35.11
CA THR A 632 10.91 3.65 -33.76
C THR A 632 10.22 2.37 -33.27
N TYR A 633 10.97 1.47 -32.62
CA TYR A 633 10.47 0.22 -32.06
C TYR A 633 9.59 0.48 -30.82
N SER A 634 8.28 0.66 -31.02
CA SER A 634 7.40 1.25 -30.00
C SER A 634 6.05 0.52 -29.80
N PRO A 635 6.00 -0.81 -29.61
CA PRO A 635 4.75 -1.53 -29.38
C PRO A 635 4.04 -1.13 -28.08
N ALA A 636 2.72 -1.24 -28.08
CA ALA A 636 1.91 -1.30 -26.86
C ALA A 636 1.59 -2.77 -26.52
N TYR A 637 1.71 -3.16 -25.25
CA TYR A 637 1.43 -4.53 -24.83
C TYR A 637 0.75 -4.60 -23.46
N GLY A 638 -0.09 -5.63 -23.25
CA GLY A 638 -0.62 -5.92 -21.92
C GLY A 638 0.47 -6.48 -21.01
N MET A 639 1.00 -7.64 -21.39
CA MET A 639 2.11 -8.29 -20.69
C MET A 639 3.19 -8.77 -21.66
N LEU A 640 4.46 -8.57 -21.30
CA LEU A 640 5.63 -9.09 -22.00
C LEU A 640 6.46 -9.96 -21.06
N LEU A 641 6.68 -11.22 -21.44
CA LEU A 641 7.57 -12.16 -20.76
C LEU A 641 8.73 -12.51 -21.69
N ASP A 642 9.90 -11.95 -21.42
CA ASP A 642 11.11 -12.11 -22.25
C ASP A 642 12.09 -13.09 -21.59
N GLY A 643 12.25 -14.26 -22.21
CA GLY A 643 13.17 -15.33 -21.82
C GLY A 643 14.41 -15.43 -22.71
N SER A 644 14.70 -14.42 -23.55
CA SER A 644 15.82 -14.44 -24.52
C SER A 644 17.21 -14.57 -23.86
N ALA A 645 17.31 -14.35 -22.55
CA ALA A 645 18.52 -14.52 -21.76
C ALA A 645 18.85 -15.99 -21.35
N GLY A 646 17.96 -16.97 -21.58
CA GLY A 646 18.20 -18.41 -21.38
C GLY A 646 17.52 -19.04 -20.13
N TYR A 647 17.18 -20.35 -20.23
CA TYR A 647 16.60 -21.25 -19.21
C TYR A 647 15.34 -20.77 -18.46
N THR A 648 14.35 -20.23 -19.17
CA THR A 648 13.16 -19.66 -18.51
C THR A 648 11.93 -20.55 -18.60
N ASN A 649 11.31 -20.87 -17.46
CA ASN A 649 9.99 -21.51 -17.39
C ASN A 649 8.92 -20.51 -16.93
N TYR A 650 7.94 -20.22 -17.78
CA TYR A 650 6.83 -19.33 -17.45
C TYR A 650 5.57 -20.12 -17.10
N ASN A 651 4.96 -19.81 -15.95
CA ASN A 651 3.61 -20.22 -15.58
C ASN A 651 2.72 -18.97 -15.55
N VAL A 652 1.87 -18.83 -16.56
CA VAL A 652 1.00 -17.66 -16.77
C VAL A 652 -0.45 -18.09 -16.62
N PHE A 653 -1.12 -17.67 -15.55
CA PHE A 653 -2.49 -18.15 -15.32
C PHE A 653 -3.44 -17.19 -14.61
N ASN A 654 -4.74 -17.34 -14.87
CA ASN A 654 -5.80 -16.50 -14.28
C ASN A 654 -5.58 -14.99 -14.47
N ASN A 655 -4.86 -14.54 -15.50
CA ASN A 655 -4.72 -13.11 -15.76
C ASN A 655 -5.88 -12.59 -16.60
N MET A 656 -6.29 -11.34 -16.37
CA MET A 656 -7.26 -10.60 -17.19
C MET A 656 -6.56 -9.44 -17.88
N ILE A 657 -6.55 -9.44 -19.22
CA ILE A 657 -5.88 -8.43 -20.04
C ILE A 657 -6.90 -7.84 -21.02
N SER A 658 -7.04 -6.51 -21.06
CA SER A 658 -7.90 -5.86 -22.06
C SER A 658 -7.49 -4.44 -22.40
N GLU A 659 -8.22 -3.79 -23.30
CA GLU A 659 -8.11 -2.34 -23.50
C GLU A 659 -6.67 -1.89 -23.85
N ILE A 660 -6.00 -2.62 -24.76
CA ILE A 660 -4.68 -2.24 -25.27
C ILE A 660 -4.88 -1.45 -26.56
N TYR A 661 -4.37 -0.23 -26.60
CA TYR A 661 -4.58 0.71 -27.71
C TYR A 661 -3.25 1.27 -28.21
N ALA A 662 -3.03 1.23 -29.52
CA ALA A 662 -1.92 1.92 -30.16
C ALA A 662 -2.39 2.53 -31.49
N PRO A 663 -3.14 3.64 -31.43
CA PRO A 663 -3.81 4.23 -32.59
C PRO A 663 -2.87 4.87 -33.61
N LEU A 664 -1.56 4.87 -33.43
CA LEU A 664 -0.60 5.26 -34.48
C LEU A 664 0.38 4.14 -34.85
N ASP A 665 0.29 2.97 -34.20
CA ASP A 665 1.28 1.90 -34.39
C ASP A 665 1.38 1.46 -35.85
N ASN A 666 2.61 1.50 -36.37
CA ASN A 666 2.98 1.01 -37.69
C ASN A 666 4.34 0.28 -37.63
N SER A 667 4.75 -0.18 -36.43
CA SER A 667 6.09 -0.71 -36.13
C SER A 667 6.38 -2.10 -36.73
N GLY A 668 5.37 -2.77 -37.29
CA GLY A 668 5.47 -4.13 -37.83
C GLY A 668 5.51 -5.24 -36.78
N TYR A 669 5.69 -4.91 -35.49
CA TYR A 669 5.59 -5.85 -34.36
C TYR A 669 4.17 -5.98 -33.83
N GLY A 670 3.33 -4.97 -34.09
CA GLY A 670 1.91 -4.92 -33.76
C GLY A 670 1.61 -4.79 -32.26
N ILE A 671 0.38 -5.15 -31.88
CA ILE A 671 -0.21 -4.88 -30.56
C ILE A 671 -0.57 -6.22 -29.88
N PRO A 672 0.32 -6.79 -29.05
CA PRO A 672 0.03 -8.02 -28.33
C PRO A 672 -0.67 -7.79 -26.98
N GLY A 673 -1.69 -8.61 -26.70
CA GLY A 673 -2.28 -8.71 -25.36
C GLY A 673 -1.30 -9.37 -24.38
N LEU A 674 -0.94 -10.63 -24.68
CA LEU A 674 0.14 -11.35 -24.01
C LEU A 674 1.25 -11.67 -25.02
N TRP A 675 2.48 -11.29 -24.69
CA TRP A 675 3.67 -11.54 -25.49
C TRP A 675 4.66 -12.40 -24.71
N ILE A 676 4.94 -13.58 -25.25
CA ILE A 676 6.02 -14.46 -24.78
C ILE A 676 7.15 -14.43 -25.81
N ASP A 677 8.33 -13.99 -25.38
CA ASP A 677 9.52 -13.86 -26.22
C ASP A 677 10.69 -14.70 -25.68
N GLY A 678 10.84 -15.92 -26.16
CA GLY A 678 11.86 -16.87 -25.74
C GLY A 678 11.50 -17.63 -24.44
N GLY A 679 12.43 -18.48 -24.00
CA GLY A 679 12.28 -19.35 -22.83
C GLY A 679 12.18 -20.84 -23.18
N ASP A 680 12.40 -21.71 -22.20
CA ASP A 680 12.33 -23.16 -22.36
C ASP A 680 10.87 -23.61 -22.41
N THR A 681 10.08 -23.29 -21.37
CA THR A 681 8.66 -23.67 -21.30
C THR A 681 7.76 -22.47 -21.03
N ALA A 682 6.56 -22.47 -21.62
CA ALA A 682 5.50 -21.51 -21.37
C ALA A 682 4.17 -22.24 -21.13
N ASN A 683 3.75 -22.33 -19.87
CA ASN A 683 2.47 -22.85 -19.43
C ASN A 683 1.47 -21.70 -19.32
N ILE A 684 0.53 -21.62 -20.26
CA ILE A 684 -0.42 -20.52 -20.37
C ILE A 684 -1.82 -21.09 -20.10
N PHE A 685 -2.35 -20.87 -18.89
CA PHE A 685 -3.59 -21.51 -18.43
C PHE A 685 -4.64 -20.54 -17.93
N TYR A 686 -5.91 -20.73 -18.29
CA TYR A 686 -7.01 -19.95 -17.71
C TYR A 686 -6.87 -18.42 -17.82
N ASN A 687 -6.11 -17.89 -18.77
CA ASN A 687 -6.03 -16.44 -18.96
C ASN A 687 -7.23 -15.96 -19.77
N THR A 688 -7.67 -14.73 -19.53
CA THR A 688 -8.72 -14.05 -20.31
C THR A 688 -8.14 -12.80 -20.94
N ILE A 689 -8.05 -12.80 -22.27
CA ILE A 689 -7.53 -11.69 -23.05
C ILE A 689 -8.63 -11.20 -23.97
N TYR A 690 -9.02 -9.93 -23.82
CA TYR A 690 -10.05 -9.28 -24.63
C TYR A 690 -9.51 -8.01 -25.27
N MET A 691 -9.40 -8.02 -26.59
CA MET A 691 -8.87 -6.90 -27.36
C MET A 691 -9.90 -6.41 -28.38
N ASP A 692 -10.15 -5.11 -28.46
CA ASP A 692 -11.18 -4.54 -29.35
C ASP A 692 -10.85 -3.14 -29.90
N GLY A 693 -9.57 -2.78 -29.90
CA GLY A 693 -9.12 -1.47 -30.36
C GLY A 693 -9.17 -1.23 -31.87
N SER A 694 -8.61 -0.10 -32.27
CA SER A 694 -8.37 0.26 -33.66
C SER A 694 -6.99 0.90 -33.81
N SER A 695 -6.24 0.49 -34.81
CA SER A 695 -5.05 1.17 -35.33
C SER A 695 -5.21 1.53 -36.83
N PRO A 696 -5.23 2.82 -37.21
CA PRO A 696 -5.37 3.32 -38.58
C PRO A 696 -4.16 3.02 -39.49
N GLY A 697 -3.05 2.46 -38.97
CA GLY A 697 -1.89 2.08 -39.76
C GLY A 697 -2.18 0.89 -40.69
N THR A 698 -1.61 0.89 -41.89
CA THR A 698 -1.83 -0.18 -42.89
C THR A 698 -0.99 -1.44 -42.62
N ASN A 699 0.03 -1.38 -41.76
CA ASN A 699 0.87 -2.53 -41.36
C ASN A 699 0.61 -3.00 -39.93
N SER A 700 -0.44 -2.48 -39.27
CA SER A 700 -0.72 -2.81 -37.87
C SER A 700 -1.35 -4.20 -37.77
N ALA A 701 -0.77 -5.07 -36.94
CA ALA A 701 -1.35 -6.35 -36.57
C ALA A 701 -1.67 -6.33 -35.08
N SER A 702 -2.71 -7.04 -34.66
CA SER A 702 -3.04 -7.24 -33.25
C SER A 702 -3.02 -8.73 -32.94
N PHE A 703 -2.54 -9.10 -31.76
CA PHE A 703 -2.38 -10.49 -31.33
C PHE A 703 -2.97 -10.68 -29.95
N ALA A 704 -3.95 -11.57 -29.76
CA ALA A 704 -4.35 -11.90 -28.39
C ALA A 704 -3.17 -12.58 -27.66
N LEU A 705 -2.47 -13.46 -28.38
CA LEU A 705 -1.25 -14.11 -27.92
C LEU A 705 -0.16 -14.06 -29.00
N TYR A 706 1.03 -13.59 -28.60
CA TYR A 706 2.24 -13.57 -29.41
C TYR A 706 3.27 -14.54 -28.80
N LEU A 707 3.69 -15.55 -29.56
CA LEU A 707 4.67 -16.56 -29.18
C LEU A 707 5.89 -16.49 -30.10
N ASN A 708 7.07 -16.32 -29.51
CA ASN A 708 8.33 -16.31 -30.25
C ASN A 708 9.41 -17.11 -29.51
N GLY A 709 10.13 -17.98 -30.21
CA GLY A 709 11.35 -18.61 -29.68
C GLY A 709 11.23 -19.60 -28.50
N ASN A 710 10.03 -19.91 -28.00
CA ASN A 710 9.85 -20.87 -26.88
C ASN A 710 10.15 -22.32 -27.28
N THR A 711 10.89 -23.07 -26.45
CA THR A 711 11.13 -24.49 -26.77
C THR A 711 9.93 -25.40 -26.49
N ASP A 712 8.93 -24.95 -25.71
CA ASP A 712 7.70 -25.69 -25.43
C ASP A 712 6.58 -24.77 -24.88
N ALA A 713 5.55 -24.48 -25.68
CA ALA A 713 4.40 -23.66 -25.27
C ALA A 713 3.13 -24.52 -25.13
N THR A 714 2.61 -24.66 -23.90
CA THR A 714 1.37 -25.39 -23.59
C THR A 714 0.25 -24.42 -23.23
N LEU A 715 -0.81 -24.39 -24.04
CA LEU A 715 -1.97 -23.51 -23.86
C LEU A 715 -3.18 -24.32 -23.42
N LYS A 716 -3.77 -24.03 -22.27
CA LYS A 716 -5.03 -24.70 -21.84
C LYS A 716 -6.03 -23.75 -21.24
N ASN A 717 -7.31 -23.94 -21.57
CA ASN A 717 -8.42 -23.27 -20.89
C ASN A 717 -8.39 -21.73 -20.98
N ASN A 718 -7.72 -21.14 -21.98
CA ASN A 718 -7.65 -19.68 -22.12
C ASN A 718 -8.84 -19.14 -22.93
N ILE A 719 -9.28 -17.91 -22.63
CA ILE A 719 -10.12 -17.11 -23.52
C ILE A 719 -9.24 -16.08 -24.24
N LEU A 720 -9.16 -16.19 -25.57
CA LEU A 720 -8.42 -15.31 -26.46
C LEU A 720 -9.39 -14.66 -27.44
N VAL A 721 -9.84 -13.45 -27.12
CA VAL A 721 -10.75 -12.67 -27.95
C VAL A 721 -10.01 -11.48 -28.55
N ASN A 722 -9.90 -11.47 -29.88
CA ASN A 722 -9.37 -10.33 -30.62
C ASN A 722 -10.39 -9.82 -31.65
N LYS A 723 -10.85 -8.58 -31.43
CA LYS A 723 -11.90 -7.92 -32.18
C LYS A 723 -11.44 -6.58 -32.76
N PHE A 724 -10.12 -6.38 -32.86
CA PHE A 724 -9.55 -5.18 -33.46
C PHE A 724 -10.17 -4.91 -34.82
N THR A 725 -10.58 -3.66 -35.07
CA THR A 725 -11.41 -3.30 -36.22
C THR A 725 -10.60 -2.88 -37.46
N THR A 726 -9.29 -2.76 -37.33
CA THR A 726 -8.38 -2.30 -38.38
C THR A 726 -7.11 -3.14 -38.37
N GLY A 727 -6.41 -3.20 -39.50
CA GLY A 727 -5.19 -4.01 -39.64
C GLY A 727 -5.47 -5.52 -39.71
N THR A 728 -4.46 -6.35 -39.42
CA THR A 728 -4.64 -7.81 -39.35
C THR A 728 -4.98 -8.22 -37.92
N THR A 729 -6.09 -8.92 -37.74
CA THR A 729 -6.58 -9.35 -36.43
C THR A 729 -6.23 -10.82 -36.20
N ILE A 730 -5.32 -11.09 -35.27
CA ILE A 730 -4.75 -12.42 -35.05
C ILE A 730 -5.09 -12.91 -33.64
N GLY A 731 -5.55 -14.16 -33.54
CA GLY A 731 -5.77 -14.83 -32.27
C GLY A 731 -4.43 -15.23 -31.65
N ILE A 732 -3.76 -16.18 -32.27
CA ILE A 732 -2.45 -16.67 -31.85
C ILE A 732 -1.45 -16.47 -33.00
N PHE A 733 -0.34 -15.81 -32.71
CA PHE A 733 0.80 -15.75 -33.61
C PHE A 733 1.96 -16.56 -33.04
N ASN A 734 2.44 -17.52 -33.82
CA ASN A 734 3.68 -18.23 -33.60
C ASN A 734 4.65 -17.81 -34.71
N THR A 735 5.80 -17.24 -34.36
CA THR A 735 6.80 -16.80 -35.35
C THR A 735 7.42 -17.96 -36.14
N GLY A 736 7.17 -19.20 -35.73
CA GLY A 736 7.82 -20.42 -36.22
C GLY A 736 9.06 -20.80 -35.40
N GLY A 737 9.45 -19.96 -34.43
CA GLY A 737 10.51 -20.25 -33.46
C GLY A 737 10.01 -20.97 -32.20
N ALA A 738 8.70 -20.93 -31.92
CA ALA A 738 8.12 -21.58 -30.74
C ALA A 738 7.57 -22.99 -31.07
N ILE A 739 7.82 -23.96 -30.19
CA ILE A 739 7.21 -25.30 -30.30
C ILE A 739 5.83 -25.28 -29.65
N TYR A 740 4.79 -25.47 -30.47
CA TYR A 740 3.41 -25.59 -30.00
C TYR A 740 3.17 -26.98 -29.41
N ASN A 741 2.92 -27.09 -28.10
CA ASN A 741 2.82 -28.38 -27.43
C ASN A 741 1.56 -29.15 -27.85
N PRO A 742 1.66 -30.45 -28.20
CA PRO A 742 0.53 -31.34 -28.51
C PRO A 742 -0.53 -31.48 -27.39
N ALA A 743 -0.18 -31.16 -26.15
CA ALA A 743 -1.07 -31.19 -24.99
C ALA A 743 -1.95 -29.94 -24.86
N SER A 744 -1.72 -28.90 -25.67
CA SER A 744 -2.54 -27.68 -25.67
C SER A 744 -3.97 -28.00 -26.10
N ASN A 745 -4.97 -27.50 -25.37
CA ASN A 745 -6.38 -27.85 -25.60
C ASN A 745 -7.37 -26.97 -24.83
N ASN A 746 -8.66 -27.08 -25.14
CA ASN A 746 -9.76 -26.44 -24.40
C ASN A 746 -9.66 -24.89 -24.37
N ASN A 747 -9.03 -24.27 -25.36
CA ASN A 747 -8.95 -22.82 -25.48
C ASN A 747 -10.14 -22.29 -26.28
N ASN A 748 -10.65 -21.12 -25.91
CA ASN A 748 -11.54 -20.31 -26.75
C ASN A 748 -10.69 -19.32 -27.55
N VAL A 749 -10.65 -19.47 -28.88
CA VAL A 749 -9.98 -18.51 -29.77
C VAL A 749 -11.04 -17.86 -30.66
N TYR A 750 -11.28 -16.56 -30.48
CA TYR A 750 -12.27 -15.81 -31.25
C TYR A 750 -11.63 -14.58 -31.90
N VAL A 751 -11.72 -14.53 -33.23
CA VAL A 751 -11.22 -13.41 -34.02
C VAL A 751 -12.34 -12.80 -34.88
N SER A 752 -12.47 -11.47 -34.86
CA SER A 752 -13.45 -10.75 -35.68
C SER A 752 -13.07 -9.27 -35.84
N GLY A 753 -13.89 -8.49 -36.55
CA GLY A 753 -13.76 -7.03 -36.62
C GLY A 753 -12.78 -6.52 -37.66
N GLY A 754 -11.65 -7.21 -37.89
CA GLY A 754 -10.62 -6.76 -38.82
C GLY A 754 -10.93 -7.08 -40.29
N PRO A 755 -10.28 -6.39 -41.25
CA PRO A 755 -10.33 -6.72 -42.67
C PRO A 755 -9.74 -8.11 -42.99
N LEU A 756 -8.80 -8.60 -42.17
CA LEU A 756 -8.27 -9.96 -42.24
C LEU A 756 -8.23 -10.57 -40.83
N ASN A 757 -9.03 -11.62 -40.61
CA ASN A 757 -9.14 -12.32 -39.34
C ASN A 757 -8.43 -13.68 -39.43
N ILE A 758 -7.49 -13.93 -38.52
CA ILE A 758 -6.62 -15.10 -38.54
C ILE A 758 -6.65 -15.75 -37.16
N TYR A 759 -7.12 -16.99 -37.09
CA TYR A 759 -7.16 -17.73 -35.81
C TYR A 759 -5.75 -18.08 -35.35
N TYR A 760 -4.93 -18.55 -36.28
CA TYR A 760 -3.56 -18.95 -36.04
C TYR A 760 -2.66 -18.54 -37.21
N LEU A 761 -1.56 -17.87 -36.90
CA LEU A 761 -0.50 -17.57 -37.86
C LEU A 761 0.75 -18.31 -37.43
N ASP A 762 1.23 -19.21 -38.28
CA ASP A 762 2.46 -19.97 -38.09
C ASP A 762 3.53 -19.50 -39.08
N SER A 763 4.46 -18.69 -38.58
CA SER A 763 5.44 -17.96 -39.38
C SER A 763 4.74 -17.11 -40.45
N MET A 764 4.71 -17.56 -41.71
CA MET A 764 3.99 -16.89 -42.81
C MET A 764 2.70 -17.62 -43.24
N THR A 765 2.33 -18.73 -42.58
CA THR A 765 1.17 -19.55 -42.93
C THR A 765 -0.08 -19.08 -42.19
N LEU A 766 -1.09 -18.64 -42.93
CA LEU A 766 -2.33 -18.06 -42.39
C LEU A 766 -3.43 -19.12 -42.25
N HIS A 767 -3.97 -19.30 -41.05
CA HIS A 767 -5.13 -20.16 -40.79
C HIS A 767 -6.36 -19.31 -40.45
N THR A 768 -7.14 -18.95 -41.47
CA THR A 768 -8.28 -18.01 -41.37
C THR A 768 -9.59 -18.65 -40.92
N THR A 769 -9.63 -19.97 -40.74
CA THR A 769 -10.78 -20.69 -40.15
C THR A 769 -10.34 -21.45 -38.92
N PHE A 770 -11.25 -21.56 -37.95
CA PHE A 770 -10.97 -22.30 -36.72
C PHE A 770 -10.59 -23.77 -36.99
N SER A 771 -11.27 -24.44 -37.92
CA SER A 771 -10.93 -25.83 -38.29
C SER A 771 -9.56 -25.95 -38.97
N ALA A 772 -9.13 -24.95 -39.75
CA ALA A 772 -7.79 -24.93 -40.33
C ALA A 772 -6.71 -24.75 -39.24
N PHE A 773 -7.00 -23.97 -38.19
CA PHE A 773 -6.15 -23.87 -37.02
C PHE A 773 -6.03 -25.23 -36.31
N GLN A 774 -7.14 -25.88 -35.96
CA GLN A 774 -7.11 -27.20 -35.30
C GLN A 774 -6.34 -28.24 -36.12
N THR A 775 -6.47 -28.22 -37.44
CA THR A 775 -5.74 -29.14 -38.33
C THR A 775 -4.23 -28.85 -38.32
N ALA A 776 -3.84 -27.58 -38.25
CA ALA A 776 -2.43 -27.16 -38.31
C ALA A 776 -1.63 -27.61 -37.09
N VAL A 777 -2.26 -27.61 -35.91
CA VAL A 777 -1.61 -27.94 -34.63
C VAL A 777 -1.96 -29.34 -34.11
N ALA A 778 -2.66 -30.16 -34.91
CA ALA A 778 -3.08 -31.50 -34.50
C ALA A 778 -1.89 -32.35 -34.01
N PRO A 779 -2.03 -33.07 -32.88
CA PRO A 779 -3.27 -33.37 -32.15
C PRO A 779 -3.71 -32.32 -31.11
N ALA A 780 -3.00 -31.18 -30.98
CA ALA A 780 -3.41 -30.11 -30.08
C ALA A 780 -4.76 -29.50 -30.50
N GLU A 781 -5.41 -28.79 -29.58
CA GLU A 781 -6.61 -27.97 -29.80
C GLU A 781 -7.85 -28.76 -30.27
N THR A 782 -7.87 -30.09 -30.08
CA THR A 782 -8.98 -30.96 -30.50
C THR A 782 -10.32 -30.61 -29.82
N ASN A 783 -10.29 -30.20 -28.56
CA ASN A 783 -11.45 -29.78 -27.75
C ASN A 783 -11.55 -28.25 -27.61
N SER A 784 -10.68 -27.50 -28.28
CA SER A 784 -10.79 -26.04 -28.32
C SER A 784 -11.97 -25.62 -29.19
N PHE A 785 -12.46 -24.40 -28.98
CA PHE A 785 -13.60 -23.86 -29.70
C PHE A 785 -13.43 -22.37 -30.02
N THR A 786 -14.41 -21.81 -30.73
CA THR A 786 -14.47 -20.38 -31.02
C THR A 786 -15.84 -19.82 -30.65
N GLU A 787 -15.84 -18.83 -29.75
CA GLU A 787 -17.05 -18.16 -29.27
C GLU A 787 -16.71 -16.72 -28.86
N ASN A 788 -17.58 -15.76 -29.22
CA ASN A 788 -17.50 -14.42 -28.62
C ASN A 788 -18.06 -14.48 -27.19
N SER A 789 -17.17 -14.67 -26.21
CA SER A 789 -17.56 -14.87 -24.80
C SER A 789 -18.49 -13.75 -24.29
N PRO A 790 -19.59 -14.09 -23.59
CA PRO A 790 -20.57 -13.12 -23.12
C PRO A 790 -20.11 -12.44 -21.81
N PHE A 791 -19.13 -11.55 -21.90
CA PHE A 791 -18.65 -10.78 -20.74
C PHE A 791 -19.71 -9.82 -20.18
N MET A 792 -19.61 -9.51 -18.88
CA MET A 792 -20.52 -8.63 -18.15
C MET A 792 -20.60 -7.23 -18.77
N ASN A 793 -19.44 -6.60 -19.04
CA ASN A 793 -19.37 -5.30 -19.71
C ASN A 793 -18.12 -5.18 -20.60
N VAL A 794 -18.34 -5.00 -21.91
CA VAL A 794 -17.30 -4.65 -22.90
C VAL A 794 -17.76 -3.47 -23.78
N SER A 795 -18.61 -2.61 -23.22
CA SER A 795 -19.23 -1.48 -23.93
C SER A 795 -18.86 -0.11 -23.39
N SER A 796 -18.37 -0.05 -22.15
CA SER A 796 -17.88 1.18 -21.51
C SER A 796 -16.70 0.85 -20.62
N HIS A 797 -15.63 1.64 -20.72
CA HIS A 797 -14.42 1.47 -19.92
C HIS A 797 -14.64 1.88 -18.45
N PRO A 798 -14.00 1.20 -17.46
CA PRO A 798 -13.22 -0.02 -17.64
C PRO A 798 -14.13 -1.23 -17.92
N TYR A 799 -13.62 -2.18 -18.69
CA TYR A 799 -14.34 -3.42 -18.99
C TYR A 799 -14.44 -4.32 -17.76
N ASN A 800 -15.54 -5.08 -17.70
CA ASN A 800 -15.71 -6.18 -16.78
C ASN A 800 -15.75 -7.48 -17.59
N LEU A 801 -14.66 -8.25 -17.48
CA LEU A 801 -14.45 -9.53 -18.16
C LEU A 801 -14.93 -10.75 -17.35
N ASP A 802 -15.66 -10.54 -16.26
CA ASP A 802 -16.44 -11.60 -15.61
C ASP A 802 -17.52 -12.10 -16.59
N MET A 803 -17.93 -13.36 -16.43
CA MET A 803 -18.86 -14.01 -17.36
C MET A 803 -20.33 -13.76 -16.98
N LYS A 804 -21.19 -13.51 -17.98
CA LYS A 804 -22.64 -13.45 -17.77
C LYS A 804 -23.18 -14.83 -17.44
N THR A 805 -23.84 -14.96 -16.29
CA THR A 805 -24.41 -16.25 -15.83
C THR A 805 -25.76 -16.60 -16.46
N ASN A 806 -26.40 -15.68 -17.16
CA ASN A 806 -27.72 -15.87 -17.78
C ASN A 806 -27.68 -16.04 -19.31
N VAL A 807 -26.49 -16.13 -19.89
CA VAL A 807 -26.28 -16.36 -21.32
C VAL A 807 -25.56 -17.69 -21.46
N ALA A 808 -26.06 -18.57 -22.34
CA ALA A 808 -25.38 -19.84 -22.54
C ALA A 808 -24.04 -19.63 -23.26
N THR A 809 -23.01 -20.32 -22.78
CA THR A 809 -21.62 -20.18 -23.23
C THR A 809 -20.91 -21.54 -23.26
N LEU A 810 -20.00 -21.75 -24.22
CA LEU A 810 -19.14 -22.92 -24.28
C LEU A 810 -18.03 -22.88 -23.21
N CYS A 811 -17.79 -21.71 -22.60
CA CYS A 811 -16.82 -21.57 -21.51
C CYS A 811 -17.25 -22.28 -20.23
N GLU A 812 -18.55 -22.40 -19.96
CA GLU A 812 -19.11 -23.03 -18.76
C GLU A 812 -18.84 -24.54 -18.77
N GLY A 813 -18.07 -25.02 -17.79
CA GLY A 813 -17.65 -26.40 -17.67
C GLY A 813 -16.79 -26.91 -18.84
N GLY A 814 -16.27 -26.00 -19.66
CA GLY A 814 -15.55 -26.31 -20.91
C GLY A 814 -14.05 -26.57 -20.73
N ALA A 815 -13.50 -26.31 -19.54
CA ALA A 815 -12.07 -26.46 -19.27
C ALA A 815 -11.71 -27.85 -18.72
N MET A 816 -10.40 -28.17 -18.74
CA MET A 816 -9.85 -29.33 -18.05
C MET A 816 -9.19 -28.90 -16.72
N PRO A 817 -9.37 -29.64 -15.60
CA PRO A 817 -8.65 -29.36 -14.36
C PRO A 817 -7.13 -29.35 -14.55
N ILE A 818 -6.46 -28.33 -14.01
CA ILE A 818 -4.99 -28.22 -14.02
C ILE A 818 -4.48 -28.37 -12.60
N ALA A 819 -3.59 -29.35 -12.38
CA ALA A 819 -3.02 -29.58 -11.07
C ALA A 819 -2.27 -28.33 -10.56
N GLY A 820 -2.57 -27.91 -9.33
CA GLY A 820 -1.96 -26.73 -8.70
C GLY A 820 -2.72 -25.41 -8.91
N ILE A 821 -3.68 -25.34 -9.85
CA ILE A 821 -4.53 -24.15 -10.08
C ILE A 821 -5.96 -24.50 -9.66
N THR A 822 -6.26 -24.27 -8.38
CA THR A 822 -7.54 -24.66 -7.75
C THR A 822 -8.49 -23.50 -7.51
N THR A 823 -8.05 -22.27 -7.76
CA THR A 823 -8.85 -21.05 -7.63
C THR A 823 -8.78 -20.23 -8.92
N ASP A 824 -9.78 -19.38 -9.13
CA ASP A 824 -9.86 -18.43 -10.23
C ASP A 824 -9.19 -17.08 -9.84
N ILE A 825 -9.37 -16.03 -10.64
CA ILE A 825 -8.82 -14.70 -10.37
C ILE A 825 -9.42 -14.03 -9.12
N HIS A 826 -10.64 -14.40 -8.73
CA HIS A 826 -11.36 -13.84 -7.58
C HIS A 826 -11.13 -14.65 -6.29
N GLY A 827 -10.38 -15.74 -6.36
CA GLY A 827 -10.16 -16.69 -5.26
C GLY A 827 -11.30 -17.71 -5.09
N THR A 828 -12.28 -17.75 -6.01
CA THR A 828 -13.34 -18.75 -6.07
C THR A 828 -12.73 -20.12 -6.38
N THR A 829 -13.17 -21.16 -5.67
CA THR A 829 -12.69 -22.53 -5.92
C THR A 829 -13.23 -23.04 -7.25
N ARG A 830 -12.32 -23.51 -8.11
CA ARG A 830 -12.67 -24.13 -9.40
C ARG A 830 -13.33 -25.49 -9.21
N ASN A 831 -14.28 -25.81 -10.07
CA ASN A 831 -14.89 -27.13 -10.11
C ASN A 831 -13.81 -28.19 -10.38
N PRO A 832 -13.71 -29.24 -9.54
CA PRO A 832 -12.62 -30.21 -9.62
C PRO A 832 -12.70 -31.13 -10.86
N THR A 833 -13.82 -31.12 -11.59
CA THR A 833 -14.07 -32.01 -12.72
C THR A 833 -14.45 -31.28 -14.01
N MET A 834 -15.14 -30.15 -13.89
CA MET A 834 -15.64 -29.34 -15.00
C MET A 834 -15.43 -27.85 -14.69
N PRO A 835 -14.18 -27.38 -14.60
CA PRO A 835 -13.90 -25.96 -14.43
C PRO A 835 -14.29 -25.16 -15.68
N ASP A 836 -14.33 -23.85 -15.54
CA ASP A 836 -14.64 -22.94 -16.65
C ASP A 836 -13.40 -22.52 -17.43
N VAL A 837 -13.57 -22.27 -18.73
CA VAL A 837 -12.54 -21.69 -19.60
C VAL A 837 -12.41 -20.21 -19.25
N GLY A 838 -11.18 -19.73 -19.06
CA GLY A 838 -10.89 -18.34 -18.70
C GLY A 838 -10.53 -18.14 -17.22
N ALA A 839 -10.36 -16.88 -16.84
CA ALA A 839 -9.79 -16.48 -15.55
C ALA A 839 -10.83 -16.47 -14.42
N ASP A 840 -12.11 -16.43 -14.79
CA ASP A 840 -13.27 -16.40 -13.91
C ASP A 840 -13.89 -17.80 -13.81
N GLU A 841 -14.24 -18.24 -12.60
CA GLU A 841 -15.06 -19.42 -12.37
C GLU A 841 -16.47 -18.97 -11.96
N PHE A 842 -17.45 -19.37 -12.74
CA PHE A 842 -18.82 -18.90 -12.63
C PHE A 842 -19.81 -20.08 -12.58
N ASN A 843 -21.09 -19.77 -12.39
CA ASN A 843 -22.18 -20.75 -12.43
C ASN A 843 -23.19 -20.28 -13.47
N GLY A 844 -22.86 -20.54 -14.73
CA GLY A 844 -23.58 -20.11 -15.91
C GLY A 844 -24.42 -21.22 -16.55
N ILE A 845 -24.70 -21.04 -17.84
CA ILE A 845 -25.50 -21.98 -18.63
C ILE A 845 -24.58 -22.64 -19.66
N GLY A 846 -24.24 -23.90 -19.44
CA GLY A 846 -23.35 -24.64 -20.34
C GLY A 846 -24.08 -25.39 -21.47
N PRO A 847 -23.33 -26.14 -22.28
CA PRO A 847 -23.89 -27.07 -23.27
C PRO A 847 -24.81 -28.11 -22.60
N ILE A 848 -25.85 -28.54 -23.33
CA ILE A 848 -26.74 -29.58 -22.85
C ILE A 848 -26.06 -30.94 -23.05
N THR A 849 -25.53 -31.50 -21.97
CA THR A 849 -24.84 -32.80 -21.96
C THR A 849 -25.74 -33.95 -21.52
N GLN A 850 -26.88 -33.67 -20.88
CA GLN A 850 -27.83 -34.65 -20.39
C GLN A 850 -29.08 -34.73 -21.27
N ALA A 851 -29.50 -35.95 -21.60
CA ALA A 851 -30.76 -36.19 -22.29
C ALA A 851 -31.95 -36.10 -21.32
N PRO A 852 -33.09 -35.52 -21.73
CA PRO A 852 -34.33 -35.55 -20.94
C PRO A 852 -34.75 -36.97 -20.55
N VAL A 853 -35.23 -37.16 -19.32
CA VAL A 853 -35.79 -38.44 -18.87
C VAL A 853 -37.29 -38.44 -19.16
N LEU A 854 -37.74 -39.42 -19.94
CA LEU A 854 -39.16 -39.53 -20.30
C LEU A 854 -39.99 -39.98 -19.09
N VAL A 855 -41.19 -39.41 -18.94
CA VAL A 855 -42.10 -39.71 -17.81
C VAL A 855 -43.41 -40.33 -18.30
N TYR A 856 -44.06 -39.75 -19.31
CA TYR A 856 -45.32 -40.25 -19.85
C TYR A 856 -45.49 -39.92 -21.35
N PRO A 857 -46.07 -40.81 -22.18
CA PRO A 857 -46.54 -42.17 -21.87
C PRO A 857 -45.41 -43.11 -21.46
N ALA A 858 -45.64 -43.95 -20.45
CA ALA A 858 -44.65 -44.89 -19.95
C ALA A 858 -44.15 -45.85 -21.05
N ASN A 859 -42.89 -46.29 -20.98
CA ASN A 859 -42.34 -47.19 -21.98
C ASN A 859 -43.13 -48.51 -22.07
N ASN A 860 -43.51 -48.89 -23.29
CA ASN A 860 -44.37 -50.02 -23.62
C ASN A 860 -45.82 -49.90 -23.11
N ALA A 861 -46.30 -48.69 -22.77
CA ALA A 861 -47.69 -48.49 -22.40
C ALA A 861 -48.64 -48.89 -23.54
N VAL A 862 -49.78 -49.47 -23.18
CA VAL A 862 -50.87 -49.83 -24.09
C VAL A 862 -52.14 -49.09 -23.68
N LEU A 863 -53.10 -48.96 -24.60
CA LEU A 863 -54.36 -48.22 -24.38
C LEU A 863 -54.13 -46.74 -24.03
N VAL A 864 -53.06 -46.15 -24.55
CA VAL A 864 -52.82 -44.70 -24.44
C VAL A 864 -53.84 -43.98 -25.34
N GLU A 865 -54.39 -42.86 -24.87
CA GLU A 865 -55.33 -42.05 -25.66
C GLU A 865 -54.64 -41.49 -26.92
N VAL A 866 -55.42 -41.13 -27.94
CA VAL A 866 -54.90 -40.61 -29.22
C VAL A 866 -54.40 -39.16 -29.14
N ASN A 867 -54.55 -38.51 -27.99
CA ASN A 867 -54.01 -37.19 -27.68
C ASN A 867 -53.41 -37.22 -26.25
N PRO A 868 -52.31 -37.97 -26.03
CA PRO A 868 -51.70 -38.05 -24.72
C PRO A 868 -50.92 -36.76 -24.40
N LEU A 869 -50.85 -36.42 -23.11
CA LEU A 869 -49.91 -35.41 -22.61
C LEU A 869 -48.50 -35.99 -22.58
N MET A 870 -47.64 -35.65 -23.53
CA MET A 870 -46.24 -36.04 -23.50
C MET A 870 -45.54 -35.29 -22.35
N ASN A 871 -44.82 -36.01 -21.49
CA ASN A 871 -44.18 -35.43 -20.29
C ASN A 871 -42.78 -36.02 -20.07
N TRP A 872 -41.82 -35.16 -19.73
CA TRP A 872 -40.43 -35.52 -19.43
C TRP A 872 -39.89 -34.63 -18.28
N ASP A 873 -38.76 -35.03 -17.71
CA ASP A 873 -38.07 -34.25 -16.69
C ASP A 873 -37.39 -33.02 -17.30
N ASP A 874 -37.36 -31.93 -16.54
CA ASP A 874 -36.72 -30.69 -16.97
C ASP A 874 -35.19 -30.82 -16.94
N VAL A 875 -34.54 -30.28 -17.97
CA VAL A 875 -33.09 -30.22 -18.13
C VAL A 875 -32.67 -28.78 -17.90
N GLY A 876 -31.95 -28.50 -16.81
CA GLY A 876 -31.71 -27.13 -16.32
C GLY A 876 -31.06 -26.16 -17.32
N SER A 877 -30.22 -26.64 -18.24
CA SER A 877 -29.59 -25.81 -19.28
C SER A 877 -30.42 -25.65 -20.56
N ALA A 878 -31.61 -26.27 -20.63
CA ALA A 878 -32.49 -26.22 -21.80
C ALA A 878 -33.43 -25.01 -21.75
N VAL A 879 -33.54 -24.30 -22.87
CA VAL A 879 -34.49 -23.20 -23.08
C VAL A 879 -35.75 -23.72 -23.79
N ASN A 880 -35.60 -24.74 -24.62
CA ASN A 880 -36.68 -25.44 -25.32
C ASN A 880 -36.34 -26.92 -25.53
N TYR A 881 -37.31 -27.68 -26.04
CA TYR A 881 -37.21 -29.11 -26.29
C TYR A 881 -37.60 -29.45 -27.73
N HIS A 882 -36.92 -30.46 -28.27
CA HIS A 882 -37.22 -31.06 -29.55
C HIS A 882 -37.80 -32.47 -29.36
N ILE A 883 -39.07 -32.61 -29.75
CA ILE A 883 -39.85 -33.84 -29.60
C ILE A 883 -40.10 -34.45 -30.96
N GLN A 884 -39.77 -35.74 -31.08
CA GLN A 884 -40.07 -36.54 -32.25
C GLN A 884 -40.97 -37.70 -31.89
N ILE A 885 -42.01 -37.93 -32.69
CA ILE A 885 -42.90 -39.09 -32.62
C ILE A 885 -42.96 -39.74 -34.00
N SER A 886 -42.81 -41.05 -34.07
CA SER A 886 -42.83 -41.82 -35.32
C SER A 886 -43.51 -43.17 -35.14
N THR A 887 -44.00 -43.77 -36.22
CA THR A 887 -44.37 -45.20 -36.24
C THR A 887 -43.16 -46.12 -36.43
N ASP A 888 -41.97 -45.54 -36.69
CA ASP A 888 -40.71 -46.24 -36.88
C ASP A 888 -39.72 -45.87 -35.77
N SER A 889 -39.16 -46.88 -35.10
CA SER A 889 -38.16 -46.72 -34.04
C SER A 889 -36.85 -46.07 -34.48
N THR A 890 -36.55 -46.04 -35.79
CA THR A 890 -35.35 -45.40 -36.33
C THR A 890 -35.55 -43.91 -36.64
N PHE A 891 -36.79 -43.42 -36.57
CA PHE A 891 -37.17 -42.05 -36.91
C PHE A 891 -36.78 -41.63 -38.35
N GLY A 892 -36.73 -42.58 -39.30
CA GLY A 892 -36.49 -42.29 -40.72
C GLY A 892 -37.58 -41.42 -41.36
N SER A 893 -38.79 -41.40 -40.78
CA SER A 893 -39.83 -40.40 -41.03
C SER A 893 -40.52 -40.06 -39.72
N THR A 894 -40.80 -38.78 -39.47
CA THR A 894 -41.43 -38.29 -38.24
C THR A 894 -42.87 -37.87 -38.50
N LEU A 895 -43.78 -38.29 -37.61
CA LEU A 895 -45.19 -37.88 -37.61
C LEU A 895 -45.38 -36.56 -36.85
N VAL A 896 -44.63 -36.39 -35.75
CA VAL A 896 -44.50 -35.14 -35.01
C VAL A 896 -43.01 -34.85 -34.90
N ASP A 897 -42.63 -33.61 -35.20
CA ASP A 897 -41.26 -33.11 -35.18
C ASP A 897 -41.33 -31.61 -34.82
N VAL A 898 -41.15 -31.30 -33.54
CA VAL A 898 -41.35 -29.94 -33.00
C VAL A 898 -40.19 -29.60 -32.09
N ASP A 899 -39.46 -28.52 -32.39
CA ASP A 899 -38.26 -28.09 -31.67
C ASP A 899 -38.41 -26.78 -30.90
N THR A 900 -39.64 -26.29 -30.71
CA THR A 900 -39.93 -25.00 -30.08
C THR A 900 -40.67 -25.11 -28.73
N VAL A 901 -40.69 -26.29 -28.10
CA VAL A 901 -41.48 -26.50 -26.88
C VAL A 901 -40.73 -25.98 -25.67
N THR A 902 -41.25 -24.97 -24.98
CA THR A 902 -40.56 -24.29 -23.85
C THR A 902 -40.88 -24.86 -22.47
N SER A 903 -41.81 -25.81 -22.37
CA SER A 903 -42.13 -26.54 -21.14
C SER A 903 -41.70 -28.00 -21.26
N SER A 904 -41.51 -28.70 -20.13
CA SER A 904 -41.20 -30.13 -20.12
C SER A 904 -42.41 -31.05 -20.43
N GLN A 905 -43.40 -30.50 -21.14
CA GLN A 905 -44.68 -31.11 -21.48
C GLN A 905 -45.17 -30.63 -22.85
N LEU A 906 -45.83 -31.53 -23.59
CA LEU A 906 -46.50 -31.23 -24.86
C LEU A 906 -47.81 -32.01 -25.01
N GLN A 907 -48.91 -31.28 -25.20
CA GLN A 907 -50.20 -31.86 -25.63
C GLN A 907 -50.26 -31.84 -27.17
N LEU A 908 -50.43 -33.00 -27.81
CA LEU A 908 -50.35 -33.12 -29.27
C LEU A 908 -51.54 -32.48 -30.02
N GLY A 909 -52.70 -32.32 -29.38
CA GLY A 909 -53.94 -31.87 -30.02
C GLY A 909 -54.68 -33.01 -30.73
N ASN A 910 -55.85 -32.72 -31.30
CA ASN A 910 -56.72 -33.75 -31.89
C ASN A 910 -56.22 -34.21 -33.28
N ASN A 911 -56.35 -35.52 -33.55
CA ASN A 911 -56.13 -36.20 -34.86
C ASN A 911 -54.67 -36.46 -35.32
N PHE A 912 -53.66 -36.35 -34.45
CA PHE A 912 -52.29 -36.71 -34.83
C PHE A 912 -52.01 -38.22 -34.76
N LEU A 913 -52.55 -38.91 -33.76
CA LEU A 913 -52.30 -40.34 -33.57
C LEU A 913 -53.53 -41.17 -33.97
N ALA A 914 -53.32 -42.21 -34.78
CA ALA A 914 -54.34 -43.19 -35.10
C ALA A 914 -54.55 -44.12 -33.90
N VAL A 915 -55.78 -44.64 -33.74
CA VAL A 915 -56.09 -45.68 -32.73
C VAL A 915 -55.39 -47.00 -33.05
N ASN A 916 -55.14 -47.84 -32.04
CA ASN A 916 -54.53 -49.17 -32.18
C ASN A 916 -53.18 -49.16 -32.91
N THR A 917 -52.43 -48.07 -32.82
CA THR A 917 -51.18 -47.86 -33.54
C THR A 917 -50.03 -47.70 -32.56
N LYS A 918 -48.92 -48.39 -32.84
CA LYS A 918 -47.70 -48.29 -32.05
C LYS A 918 -46.87 -47.09 -32.50
N TYR A 919 -46.47 -46.26 -31.55
CA TYR A 919 -45.63 -45.09 -31.75
C TYR A 919 -44.36 -45.17 -30.92
N TYR A 920 -43.30 -44.60 -31.45
CA TYR A 920 -42.00 -44.38 -30.81
C TYR A 920 -41.82 -42.89 -30.62
N TRP A 921 -41.28 -42.49 -29.47
CA TRP A 921 -41.04 -41.09 -29.17
C TRP A 921 -39.73 -40.88 -28.42
N ARG A 922 -39.14 -39.70 -28.62
CA ARG A 922 -37.92 -39.25 -27.96
C ARG A 922 -37.91 -37.73 -27.84
N VAL A 923 -37.17 -37.22 -26.87
CA VAL A 923 -37.07 -35.78 -26.59
C VAL A 923 -35.61 -35.40 -26.37
N SER A 924 -35.16 -34.27 -26.91
CA SER A 924 -33.87 -33.63 -26.62
C SER A 924 -34.10 -32.23 -26.07
N GLY A 925 -33.20 -31.75 -25.21
CA GLY A 925 -33.17 -30.35 -24.78
C GLY A 925 -32.38 -29.50 -25.79
N LYS A 926 -32.71 -28.21 -25.91
CA LYS A 926 -32.04 -27.26 -26.79
C LYS A 926 -31.87 -25.90 -26.09
N ASN A 927 -30.75 -25.24 -26.36
CA ASN A 927 -30.49 -23.86 -25.95
C ASN A 927 -29.75 -23.12 -27.08
N THR A 928 -29.23 -21.93 -26.82
CA THR A 928 -28.55 -21.12 -27.84
C THR A 928 -27.22 -21.71 -28.33
N LEU A 929 -26.61 -22.64 -27.58
CA LEU A 929 -25.39 -23.34 -27.99
C LEU A 929 -25.69 -24.54 -28.89
N GLY A 930 -26.92 -25.07 -28.84
CA GLY A 930 -27.35 -26.16 -29.71
C GLY A 930 -28.31 -27.12 -29.03
N GLU A 931 -28.49 -28.26 -29.69
CA GLU A 931 -29.34 -29.36 -29.24
C GLU A 931 -28.50 -30.41 -28.51
N GLY A 932 -28.96 -30.83 -27.34
CA GLY A 932 -28.36 -31.91 -26.56
C GLY A 932 -28.76 -33.30 -27.08
N PRO A 933 -28.31 -34.37 -26.40
CA PRO A 933 -28.66 -35.72 -26.80
C PRO A 933 -30.16 -35.99 -26.66
N PHE A 934 -30.72 -36.76 -27.60
CA PHE A 934 -32.05 -37.32 -27.44
C PHE A 934 -32.10 -38.33 -26.30
N SER A 935 -33.24 -38.37 -25.63
CA SER A 935 -33.62 -39.41 -24.68
C SER A 935 -33.53 -40.81 -25.31
N SER A 936 -33.50 -41.83 -24.46
CA SER A 936 -33.79 -43.19 -24.92
C SER A 936 -35.15 -43.22 -25.63
N VAL A 937 -35.24 -43.98 -26.71
CA VAL A 937 -36.50 -44.13 -27.45
C VAL A 937 -37.48 -44.94 -26.61
N TRP A 938 -38.62 -44.33 -26.25
CA TRP A 938 -39.75 -45.04 -25.65
C TRP A 938 -40.81 -45.31 -26.70
N ASN A 939 -41.69 -46.28 -26.42
CA ASN A 939 -42.81 -46.59 -27.29
C ASN A 939 -44.11 -46.76 -26.50
N PHE A 940 -45.23 -46.53 -27.16
CA PHE A 940 -46.56 -46.80 -26.63
C PHE A 940 -47.51 -47.21 -27.75
N THR A 941 -48.61 -47.88 -27.41
CA THR A 941 -49.67 -48.26 -28.36
C THR A 941 -50.95 -47.54 -27.98
N THR A 942 -51.46 -46.73 -28.90
CA THR A 942 -52.77 -46.09 -28.71
C THR A 942 -53.86 -47.14 -28.69
N GLY A 943 -54.95 -46.89 -27.96
CA GLY A 943 -56.09 -47.79 -27.96
C GLY A 943 -57.38 -47.06 -27.66
N VAL A 944 -58.49 -47.70 -27.96
CA VAL A 944 -59.81 -47.29 -27.46
C VAL A 944 -59.97 -47.88 -26.07
N THR A 945 -59.86 -47.05 -25.04
CA THR A 945 -60.54 -47.36 -23.79
C THR A 945 -62.02 -47.37 -24.09
N ASN A 946 -62.69 -48.51 -23.87
CA ASN A 946 -64.15 -48.57 -23.83
C ASN A 946 -64.59 -47.69 -22.66
N ILE A 947 -64.78 -46.40 -22.93
CA ILE A 947 -65.58 -45.54 -22.07
C ILE A 947 -67.00 -45.97 -22.36
N GLU A 948 -67.63 -46.66 -21.40
CA GLU A 948 -69.07 -46.87 -21.37
C GLU A 948 -69.77 -45.59 -21.83
N PRO A 949 -70.72 -45.65 -22.78
CA PRO A 949 -71.47 -44.45 -23.15
C PRO A 949 -72.12 -43.93 -21.87
N SER A 950 -71.87 -42.67 -21.53
CA SER A 950 -72.59 -42.02 -20.44
C SER A 950 -74.07 -42.05 -20.82
N SER A 951 -74.80 -43.02 -20.29
CA SER A 951 -76.25 -43.03 -20.37
C SER A 951 -76.70 -41.67 -19.86
N LEU A 952 -77.48 -40.94 -20.66
CA LEU A 952 -78.11 -39.71 -20.20
C LEU A 952 -78.76 -40.02 -18.85
N PRO A 953 -78.51 -39.22 -17.81
CA PRO A 953 -79.06 -39.49 -16.50
C PRO A 953 -80.58 -39.58 -16.61
N THR A 954 -81.17 -40.58 -15.96
CA THR A 954 -82.63 -40.80 -15.97
C THR A 954 -83.31 -40.22 -14.73
N VAL A 955 -82.53 -39.78 -13.75
CA VAL A 955 -82.97 -39.17 -12.49
C VAL A 955 -82.16 -37.91 -12.19
N TYR A 956 -82.78 -36.95 -11.49
CA TYR A 956 -82.04 -35.82 -10.93
C TYR A 956 -81.19 -36.30 -9.76
N GLU A 957 -79.91 -35.93 -9.74
CA GLU A 957 -79.00 -36.28 -8.65
C GLU A 957 -78.01 -35.14 -8.37
N LEU A 958 -77.71 -34.89 -7.09
CA LEU A 958 -76.67 -33.94 -6.67
C LEU A 958 -75.63 -34.70 -5.86
N TYR A 959 -74.42 -34.79 -6.40
CA TYR A 959 -73.33 -35.53 -5.80
C TYR A 959 -72.61 -34.71 -4.73
N GLN A 960 -71.96 -35.43 -3.81
CA GLN A 960 -71.03 -34.83 -2.87
C GLN A 960 -69.87 -34.16 -3.64
N ASN A 961 -69.47 -32.95 -3.24
CA ASN A 961 -68.33 -32.27 -3.85
C ASN A 961 -67.03 -33.04 -3.58
N TYR A 962 -66.08 -33.00 -4.52
CA TYR A 962 -64.77 -33.61 -4.36
C TYR A 962 -63.64 -32.67 -4.79
N PRO A 963 -62.58 -32.49 -3.98
CA PRO A 963 -62.42 -33.05 -2.63
C PRO A 963 -63.41 -32.45 -1.60
N ASN A 964 -63.66 -33.15 -0.49
CA ASN A 964 -64.36 -32.63 0.69
C ASN A 964 -63.81 -33.31 1.97
N PRO A 965 -63.09 -32.63 2.87
CA PRO A 965 -62.77 -31.19 2.84
C PRO A 965 -61.89 -30.77 1.65
N PHE A 966 -61.88 -29.48 1.28
CA PHE A 966 -61.13 -28.95 0.12
C PHE A 966 -60.34 -27.67 0.42
N ASN A 967 -59.30 -27.37 -0.38
CA ASN A 967 -58.47 -26.16 -0.29
C ASN A 967 -57.94 -25.70 -1.67
N PRO A 968 -58.21 -24.47 -2.14
CA PRO A 968 -59.44 -23.70 -1.92
C PRO A 968 -60.50 -24.03 -2.99
N THR A 969 -60.27 -24.99 -3.90
CA THR A 969 -61.20 -25.35 -4.98
C THR A 969 -61.79 -26.75 -4.81
N THR A 970 -63.05 -26.93 -5.22
CA THR A 970 -63.74 -28.22 -5.25
C THR A 970 -64.69 -28.30 -6.44
N LYS A 971 -64.99 -29.52 -6.88
CA LYS A 971 -65.91 -29.77 -8.00
C LYS A 971 -67.22 -30.36 -7.50
N ILE A 972 -68.33 -29.80 -7.96
CA ILE A 972 -69.69 -30.23 -7.65
C ILE A 972 -70.29 -30.84 -8.93
N LYS A 973 -70.66 -32.13 -8.86
CA LYS A 973 -71.33 -32.83 -9.97
C LYS A 973 -72.81 -32.95 -9.72
N PHE A 974 -73.62 -32.87 -10.78
CA PHE A 974 -75.07 -33.11 -10.70
C PHE A 974 -75.62 -33.58 -12.04
N ASP A 975 -76.74 -34.30 -11.97
CA ASP A 975 -77.40 -34.94 -13.11
C ASP A 975 -78.74 -34.28 -13.38
N ILE A 976 -78.98 -33.91 -14.64
CA ILE A 976 -80.23 -33.36 -15.14
C ILE A 976 -80.80 -34.36 -16.17
N PRO A 977 -81.93 -35.03 -15.91
CA PRO A 977 -82.50 -36.01 -16.82
C PRO A 977 -83.46 -35.42 -17.87
N LYS A 978 -83.89 -34.17 -17.69
CA LYS A 978 -84.84 -33.46 -18.56
C LYS A 978 -84.48 -31.99 -18.63
N SER A 979 -84.64 -31.38 -19.81
CA SER A 979 -84.35 -29.96 -20.02
C SER A 979 -85.23 -29.06 -19.13
N GLY A 980 -84.64 -28.02 -18.55
CA GLY A 980 -85.34 -27.01 -17.76
C GLY A 980 -84.43 -26.13 -16.91
N PHE A 981 -85.01 -25.14 -16.23
CA PHE A 981 -84.26 -24.17 -15.43
C PHE A 981 -83.66 -24.79 -14.17
N VAL A 982 -82.34 -24.62 -14.01
CA VAL A 982 -81.56 -25.14 -12.87
C VAL A 982 -80.86 -23.99 -12.16
N SER A 983 -80.99 -23.96 -10.83
CA SER A 983 -80.24 -23.06 -9.95
C SER A 983 -79.42 -23.84 -8.94
N LEU A 984 -78.09 -23.66 -8.96
CA LEU A 984 -77.16 -24.22 -7.98
C LEU A 984 -76.47 -23.08 -7.24
N LYS A 985 -76.65 -23.02 -5.93
CA LYS A 985 -76.22 -21.91 -5.08
C LYS A 985 -75.52 -22.41 -3.83
N VAL A 986 -74.59 -21.63 -3.31
CA VAL A 986 -73.81 -21.90 -2.09
C VAL A 986 -74.27 -20.94 -0.99
N TYR A 987 -74.38 -21.49 0.22
CA TYR A 987 -74.82 -20.81 1.43
C TYR A 987 -73.83 -21.03 2.57
N ASP A 988 -73.70 -20.03 3.42
CA ASP A 988 -72.98 -20.16 4.69
C ASP A 988 -73.84 -20.85 5.77
N ILE A 989 -73.26 -21.07 6.96
CA ILE A 989 -73.93 -21.75 8.08
C ILE A 989 -75.14 -20.97 8.63
N THR A 990 -75.25 -19.66 8.35
CA THR A 990 -76.40 -18.84 8.74
C THR A 990 -77.57 -18.93 7.74
N GLY A 991 -77.36 -19.63 6.61
CA GLY A 991 -78.33 -19.76 5.54
C GLY A 991 -78.30 -18.59 4.55
N ARG A 992 -77.30 -17.71 4.61
CA ARG A 992 -77.12 -16.62 3.64
C ARG A 992 -76.49 -17.18 2.36
N GLU A 993 -77.06 -16.84 1.21
CA GLU A 993 -76.46 -17.14 -0.10
C GLU A 993 -75.17 -16.34 -0.29
N ILE A 994 -74.08 -17.05 -0.60
CA ILE A 994 -72.75 -16.46 -0.79
C ILE A 994 -72.21 -16.63 -2.21
N ALA A 995 -72.76 -17.57 -2.99
CA ALA A 995 -72.44 -17.70 -4.41
C ALA A 995 -73.60 -18.35 -5.18
N THR A 996 -73.79 -17.92 -6.43
CA THR A 996 -74.61 -18.64 -7.41
C THR A 996 -73.65 -19.25 -8.44
N LEU A 997 -73.66 -20.57 -8.58
CA LEU A 997 -72.77 -21.32 -9.49
C LEU A 997 -73.44 -21.62 -10.83
N VAL A 998 -74.76 -21.84 -10.81
CA VAL A 998 -75.59 -22.11 -12.00
C VAL A 998 -76.93 -21.42 -11.81
N ASN A 999 -77.48 -20.81 -12.87
CA ASN A 999 -78.79 -20.14 -12.85
C ASN A 999 -79.37 -19.91 -14.25
N ASN A 1000 -79.61 -20.99 -14.99
CA ASN A 1000 -80.07 -20.98 -16.38
C ASN A 1000 -80.76 -22.32 -16.75
N ASP A 1001 -81.34 -22.39 -17.96
CA ASP A 1001 -81.87 -23.64 -18.52
C ASP A 1001 -80.74 -24.58 -18.94
N LEU A 1002 -80.80 -25.83 -18.49
CA LEU A 1002 -79.84 -26.88 -18.82
C LEU A 1002 -80.54 -28.06 -19.51
N GLU A 1003 -79.83 -28.67 -20.46
CA GLU A 1003 -80.28 -29.86 -21.20
C GLU A 1003 -80.02 -31.16 -20.42
N PRO A 1004 -80.59 -32.32 -20.83
CA PRO A 1004 -80.32 -33.57 -20.15
C PRO A 1004 -78.84 -33.98 -20.23
N GLN A 1005 -78.10 -33.90 -19.12
CA GLN A 1005 -76.70 -34.28 -19.03
C GLN A 1005 -76.24 -34.38 -17.57
N ARG A 1006 -75.09 -35.02 -17.36
CA ARG A 1006 -74.28 -34.82 -16.14
C ARG A 1006 -73.42 -33.56 -16.31
N TYR A 1007 -73.52 -32.65 -15.35
CA TYR A 1007 -72.75 -31.42 -15.28
C TYR A 1007 -71.76 -31.46 -14.13
N GLU A 1008 -70.65 -30.73 -14.28
CA GLU A 1008 -69.65 -30.50 -13.25
C GLU A 1008 -69.32 -29.00 -13.21
N VAL A 1009 -69.37 -28.39 -12.03
CA VAL A 1009 -69.00 -27.00 -11.83
C VAL A 1009 -67.97 -26.89 -10.70
N GLU A 1010 -66.99 -26.01 -10.87
CA GLU A 1010 -65.99 -25.73 -9.84
C GLU A 1010 -66.47 -24.58 -8.95
N TRP A 1011 -66.25 -24.70 -7.64
CA TRP A 1011 -66.35 -23.59 -6.71
C TRP A 1011 -64.99 -23.28 -6.10
N ASN A 1012 -64.55 -22.03 -6.25
CA ASN A 1012 -63.34 -21.49 -5.62
C ASN A 1012 -63.71 -20.72 -4.34
N GLY A 1013 -63.38 -21.32 -3.21
CA GLY A 1013 -63.62 -20.80 -1.87
C GLY A 1013 -62.55 -19.82 -1.36
N SER A 1014 -61.58 -19.40 -2.17
CA SER A 1014 -60.43 -18.58 -1.73
C SER A 1014 -60.81 -17.24 -1.08
N GLN A 1015 -61.99 -16.70 -1.38
CA GLN A 1015 -62.50 -15.45 -0.78
C GLN A 1015 -63.33 -15.66 0.50
N PHE A 1016 -63.59 -16.91 0.90
CA PHE A 1016 -64.42 -17.26 2.05
C PHE A 1016 -63.57 -17.88 3.18
N ALA A 1017 -64.04 -17.85 4.43
CA ALA A 1017 -63.31 -18.38 5.58
C ALA A 1017 -63.37 -19.92 5.67
N SER A 1018 -62.39 -20.57 6.30
CA SER A 1018 -62.48 -22.01 6.61
C SER A 1018 -63.75 -22.29 7.42
N GLY A 1019 -64.49 -23.34 7.06
CA GLY A 1019 -65.77 -23.62 7.71
C GLY A 1019 -66.70 -24.53 6.92
N VAL A 1020 -67.89 -24.72 7.46
CA VAL A 1020 -68.95 -25.53 6.86
C VAL A 1020 -69.83 -24.65 5.97
N TYR A 1021 -70.02 -25.08 4.73
CA TYR A 1021 -70.90 -24.47 3.74
C TYR A 1021 -71.89 -25.49 3.21
N PHE A 1022 -72.98 -25.00 2.62
CA PHE A 1022 -73.99 -25.85 2.00
C PHE A 1022 -74.20 -25.41 0.56
N PHE A 1023 -74.31 -26.37 -0.36
CA PHE A 1023 -74.75 -26.08 -1.72
C PHE A 1023 -76.10 -26.73 -1.98
N ARG A 1024 -76.98 -25.98 -2.63
CA ARG A 1024 -78.35 -26.38 -2.93
C ARG A 1024 -78.62 -26.27 -4.41
N ILE A 1025 -79.10 -27.36 -5.01
CA ILE A 1025 -79.65 -27.35 -6.36
C ILE A 1025 -81.17 -27.27 -6.31
N THR A 1026 -81.77 -26.54 -7.25
CA THR A 1026 -83.22 -26.51 -7.52
C THR A 1026 -83.43 -26.64 -9.02
N ALA A 1027 -84.19 -27.65 -9.46
CA ALA A 1027 -84.53 -27.91 -10.85
C ALA A 1027 -85.99 -28.39 -10.93
N GLY A 1028 -86.92 -27.50 -11.29
CA GLY A 1028 -88.37 -27.77 -11.15
C GLY A 1028 -88.74 -28.11 -9.70
N ASP A 1029 -89.38 -29.26 -9.49
CA ASP A 1029 -89.76 -29.77 -8.16
C ASP A 1029 -88.59 -30.43 -7.40
N PHE A 1030 -87.45 -30.69 -8.06
CA PHE A 1030 -86.30 -31.32 -7.42
C PHE A 1030 -85.47 -30.28 -6.66
N VAL A 1031 -85.33 -30.49 -5.35
CA VAL A 1031 -84.45 -29.71 -4.47
C VAL A 1031 -83.58 -30.65 -3.65
N LYS A 1032 -82.25 -30.46 -3.71
CA LYS A 1032 -81.29 -31.23 -2.90
C LYS A 1032 -80.21 -30.32 -2.35
N VAL A 1033 -79.81 -30.55 -1.09
CA VAL A 1033 -78.77 -29.79 -0.38
C VAL A 1033 -77.69 -30.74 0.08
N GLN A 1034 -76.43 -30.34 -0.07
CA GLN A 1034 -75.26 -31.07 0.41
C GLN A 1034 -74.32 -30.16 1.19
N LYS A 1035 -73.58 -30.76 2.13
CA LYS A 1035 -72.64 -30.06 3.02
C LYS A 1035 -71.21 -30.17 2.48
N MET A 1036 -70.45 -29.10 2.51
CA MET A 1036 -69.02 -29.08 2.19
C MET A 1036 -68.20 -28.36 3.26
N ILE A 1037 -66.93 -28.70 3.36
CA ILE A 1037 -66.00 -28.19 4.37
C ILE A 1037 -64.80 -27.58 3.63
N LEU A 1038 -64.66 -26.26 3.72
CA LEU A 1038 -63.48 -25.54 3.23
C LEU A 1038 -62.43 -25.50 4.34
N VAL A 1039 -61.20 -25.93 4.04
CA VAL A 1039 -60.06 -25.88 4.95
C VAL A 1039 -58.96 -25.08 4.26
N LYS A 1040 -58.73 -23.85 4.69
CA LYS A 1040 -57.54 -23.08 4.35
C LYS A 1040 -56.38 -23.44 5.25
#